data_AF-A0A0E8DLR0-F1
#
_entry.id   AF-A0A0E8DLR0-F1
#
_cell.length_a   1.000
_cell.length_b   1.000
_cell.length_c   1.000
_cell.angle_alpha   90.00
_cell.angle_beta   90.00
_cell.angle_gamma   90.00
#
_symmetry.space_group_name_H-M   'P 1'
#
loop_
_entity.id
_entity.type
_entity.pdbx_description
1 polymer ?
#
loop_
_entity_poly.entity_id
_entity_poly.type
_entity_poly.pdbx_seq_one_letter_code
_entity_poly.pdbx_strand_id
1 'polypeptide(L)'
;MQLVLDGIQLRAGSQVHLYPLSLQPAPGAMTVLLGATLAGKTSVMRIMAGLDRPTEGKVLVDGADVTGVPVRQRNVAMVYQQFINYPSMRVADNIASPLRLRGAADIPARVRAMAERLHIEHLLDRYPSELSGGQQQRVALARALVKDAPLVLLDEPLVNLDYKLREALREELAGLFAQGRSTVVYATTEPAEALLLGGHTAVLDAGRLLQYGPTAEVFHRPNSIRVARAFSDPPMNLFPARRANGGFMLASGVMVPCALPPPETGDDALTAGLRAGVFRTEARGADVALPGVVELAEISGSDSFVHVRTPAGPVVAQLTGVHRYPLDSRLTLHFDPADSYAFGPDGALLAAPRRGGALMASIELDLAYAYGPDPRGEDDYALLPLRFTFEDGGAYALLGPSGCGKTTLLNCVSGLLRPSQGRVLFDGQDVTGRTPQQRNIAQVFQFPVVYDTMTVADNLAFPLRNRGVPQAHIRERVGRIAEMLELSAVLERRASGLTADAKQKISLGRGLVRSDVSAILFDEPLTVIDPHLKWELRRKLKEIHHEFKLTLIYVTHDQTEALTFAERVMVMSRGRAVQVGTPDDLFERPAHTFVGHFIGSPGMNFLPAEWRDGALRIGSQRLEGLTAGQAEALAQGGPVKLGVRPEYLRLVAPHTPGALPVRVARVQDVGTYALLGAEFESIALRARLPLDAALPGAGDTVWLAVLNRHTCFYRDEELIR
;
A
#
# COMPACT_ATOMS: atom_id res chain seq x y z
N MET A 1 13.45 -18.93 0.70
CA MET A 1 12.62 -20.15 0.71
C MET A 1 11.65 -20.08 -0.44
N GLN A 2 11.86 -20.93 -1.43
CA GLN A 2 10.94 -21.22 -2.52
C GLN A 2 10.17 -22.50 -2.15
N LEU A 3 8.84 -22.40 -2.05
CA LEU A 3 7.95 -23.54 -1.83
C LEU A 3 7.31 -23.92 -3.17
N VAL A 4 7.35 -25.20 -3.53
CA VAL A 4 6.65 -25.72 -4.72
C VAL A 4 5.80 -26.91 -4.30
N LEU A 5 4.53 -26.86 -4.65
CA LEU A 5 3.61 -27.99 -4.63
C LEU A 5 3.49 -28.48 -6.08
N ASP A 6 3.83 -29.73 -6.33
CA ASP A 6 3.91 -30.30 -7.69
C ASP A 6 2.98 -31.50 -7.82
N GLY A 7 1.92 -31.35 -8.60
CA GLY A 7 0.96 -32.41 -8.92
C GLY A 7 0.25 -33.03 -7.72
N ILE A 8 0.18 -32.32 -6.59
CA ILE A 8 -0.30 -32.92 -5.34
C ILE A 8 -1.78 -33.30 -5.39
N GLN A 9 -2.07 -34.50 -4.91
CA GLN A 9 -3.41 -35.03 -4.69
C GLN A 9 -3.57 -35.48 -3.25
N LEU A 10 -4.81 -35.50 -2.76
CA LEU A 10 -5.13 -36.05 -1.45
C LEU A 10 -6.44 -36.83 -1.54
N ARG A 11 -6.40 -38.10 -1.11
CA ARG A 11 -7.55 -39.00 -1.04
C ARG A 11 -7.67 -39.59 0.35
N ALA A 12 -8.90 -39.70 0.86
CA ALA A 12 -9.23 -40.39 2.09
C ALA A 12 -10.24 -41.49 1.77
N GLY A 13 -9.79 -42.75 1.77
CA GLY A 13 -10.58 -43.86 1.25
C GLY A 13 -10.93 -43.64 -0.22
N SER A 14 -12.23 -43.69 -0.55
CA SER A 14 -12.75 -43.40 -1.89
C SER A 14 -12.94 -41.91 -2.20
N GLN A 15 -12.86 -41.02 -1.20
CA GLN A 15 -13.12 -39.59 -1.38
C GLN A 15 -11.86 -38.82 -1.79
N VAL A 16 -11.95 -38.05 -2.86
CA VAL A 16 -10.89 -37.11 -3.30
C VAL A 16 -11.09 -35.78 -2.56
N HIS A 17 -10.11 -35.37 -1.77
CA HIS A 17 -10.06 -34.08 -1.07
C HIS A 17 -9.33 -33.01 -1.89
N LEU A 18 -8.26 -33.40 -2.60
CA LEU A 18 -7.55 -32.55 -3.54
C LEU A 18 -7.35 -33.32 -4.85
N TYR A 19 -7.82 -32.72 -5.94
CA TYR A 19 -7.47 -33.09 -7.31
C TYR A 19 -6.05 -32.63 -7.63
N PRO A 20 -5.41 -33.13 -8.71
CA PRO A 20 -4.05 -32.73 -9.06
C PRO A 20 -3.94 -31.21 -9.16
N LEU A 21 -3.10 -30.61 -8.31
CA LEU A 21 -2.81 -29.19 -8.35
C LEU A 21 -1.31 -28.95 -8.17
N SER A 22 -0.79 -27.98 -8.92
CA SER A 22 0.55 -27.44 -8.74
C SER A 22 0.44 -25.97 -8.35
N LEU A 23 1.21 -25.54 -7.35
CA LEU A 23 1.19 -24.18 -6.82
C LEU A 23 2.58 -23.81 -6.30
N GLN A 24 3.10 -22.68 -6.75
CA GLN A 24 4.35 -22.09 -6.28
C GLN A 24 4.06 -20.71 -5.68
N PRO A 25 3.87 -20.59 -4.36
CA PRO A 25 3.72 -19.30 -3.70
C PRO A 25 4.94 -18.41 -3.95
N ALA A 26 4.70 -17.16 -4.36
CA ALA A 26 5.74 -16.16 -4.58
C ALA A 26 6.64 -16.00 -3.32
N PRO A 27 7.97 -16.21 -3.42
CA PRO A 27 8.86 -16.15 -2.26
C PRO A 27 8.86 -14.78 -1.57
N GLY A 28 8.73 -14.76 -0.25
CA GLY A 28 8.72 -13.52 0.55
C GLY A 28 7.48 -12.65 0.35
N ALA A 29 6.44 -13.16 -0.32
CA ALA A 29 5.18 -12.44 -0.54
C ALA A 29 4.00 -13.09 0.20
N MET A 30 2.90 -12.35 0.29
CA MET A 30 1.59 -12.86 0.68
C MET A 30 0.98 -13.69 -0.47
N THR A 31 0.52 -14.90 -0.15
CA THR A 31 -0.33 -15.72 -1.02
C THR A 31 -1.61 -16.07 -0.29
N VAL A 32 -2.74 -15.58 -0.78
CA VAL A 32 -4.07 -15.84 -0.20
C VAL A 32 -4.68 -17.07 -0.86
N LEU A 33 -5.08 -18.06 -0.06
CA LEU A 33 -5.93 -19.16 -0.50
C LEU A 33 -7.39 -18.73 -0.31
N LEU A 34 -8.07 -18.43 -1.41
CA LEU A 34 -9.47 -17.98 -1.39
C LEU A 34 -10.40 -19.10 -1.86
N GLY A 35 -11.50 -19.32 -1.13
CA GLY A 35 -12.52 -20.28 -1.53
C GLY A 35 -13.48 -20.61 -0.39
N ALA A 36 -14.61 -21.23 -0.71
CA ALA A 36 -15.61 -21.64 0.26
C ALA A 36 -15.08 -22.64 1.31
N THR A 37 -15.86 -22.88 2.36
CA THR A 37 -15.63 -24.00 3.28
C THR A 37 -15.56 -25.31 2.49
N LEU A 38 -14.65 -26.22 2.88
CA LEU A 38 -14.36 -27.48 2.17
C LEU A 38 -13.74 -27.34 0.75
N ALA A 39 -13.39 -26.14 0.28
CA ALA A 39 -12.72 -25.96 -1.02
C ALA A 39 -11.31 -26.58 -1.14
N GLY A 40 -10.73 -27.05 -0.02
CA GLY A 40 -9.41 -27.69 0.05
C GLY A 40 -8.31 -26.84 0.70
N LYS A 41 -8.61 -25.59 1.10
CA LYS A 41 -7.65 -24.61 1.66
C LYS A 41 -6.79 -25.20 2.79
N THR A 42 -7.43 -25.64 3.88
CA THR A 42 -6.78 -26.26 5.03
C THR A 42 -6.01 -27.53 4.67
N SER A 43 -6.50 -28.35 3.73
CA SER A 43 -5.78 -29.55 3.26
C SER A 43 -4.48 -29.19 2.54
N VAL A 44 -4.50 -28.19 1.67
CA VAL A 44 -3.29 -27.64 1.02
C VAL A 44 -2.32 -27.13 2.08
N MET A 45 -2.79 -26.34 3.05
CA MET A 45 -1.94 -25.81 4.12
C MET A 45 -1.34 -26.89 5.02
N ARG A 46 -2.07 -27.97 5.33
CA ARG A 46 -1.55 -29.10 6.12
C ARG A 46 -0.48 -29.89 5.37
N ILE A 47 -0.56 -29.99 4.05
CA ILE A 47 0.49 -30.55 3.18
C ILE A 47 1.72 -29.63 3.14
N MET A 48 1.52 -28.31 2.99
CA MET A 48 2.60 -27.30 3.10
C MET A 48 3.31 -27.36 4.47
N ALA A 49 2.55 -27.56 5.56
CA ALA A 49 3.06 -27.68 6.93
C ALA A 49 3.80 -29.00 7.21
N GLY A 50 3.53 -30.06 6.44
CA GLY A 50 4.03 -31.42 6.74
C GLY A 50 3.29 -32.09 7.89
N LEU A 51 2.00 -31.76 8.04
CA LEU A 51 1.05 -32.44 8.92
C LEU A 51 0.39 -33.61 8.21
N ASP A 52 0.02 -33.42 6.94
CA ASP A 52 -0.52 -34.46 6.08
C ASP A 52 0.49 -34.80 4.97
N ARG A 53 0.49 -36.06 4.53
CA ARG A 53 1.23 -36.50 3.33
C ARG A 53 0.25 -36.57 2.16
N PRO A 54 0.57 -35.98 0.98
CA PRO A 54 -0.26 -36.13 -0.20
C PRO A 54 -0.22 -37.59 -0.68
N THR A 55 -1.31 -38.03 -1.33
CA THR A 55 -1.43 -39.38 -1.90
C THR A 55 -0.55 -39.54 -3.15
N GLU A 56 -0.47 -38.50 -3.96
CA GLU A 56 0.38 -38.39 -5.16
C GLU A 56 0.96 -36.97 -5.23
N GLY A 57 2.01 -36.77 -6.04
CA GLY A 57 2.72 -35.49 -6.17
C GLY A 57 3.76 -35.25 -5.06
N LYS A 58 4.38 -34.06 -5.09
CA LYS A 58 5.52 -33.69 -4.25
C LYS A 58 5.40 -32.31 -3.62
N VAL A 59 6.07 -32.15 -2.48
CA VAL A 59 6.31 -30.85 -1.83
C VAL A 59 7.80 -30.58 -1.85
N LEU A 60 8.24 -29.55 -2.56
CA LEU A 60 9.64 -29.15 -2.66
C LEU A 60 9.88 -27.85 -1.87
N VAL A 61 11.02 -27.77 -1.18
CA VAL A 61 11.48 -26.56 -0.48
C VAL A 61 12.91 -26.28 -0.93
N ASP A 62 13.12 -25.12 -1.55
CA ASP A 62 14.42 -24.70 -2.10
C ASP A 62 15.05 -25.81 -3.00
N GLY A 63 14.20 -26.49 -3.77
CA GLY A 63 14.55 -27.60 -4.67
C GLY A 63 14.60 -29.00 -4.02
N ALA A 64 14.66 -29.10 -2.69
CA ALA A 64 14.70 -30.38 -1.98
C ALA A 64 13.29 -30.96 -1.75
N ASP A 65 13.10 -32.25 -2.03
CA ASP A 65 11.84 -32.96 -1.77
C ASP A 65 11.66 -33.19 -0.26
N VAL A 66 10.64 -32.55 0.32
CA VAL A 66 10.28 -32.66 1.74
C VAL A 66 8.98 -33.46 1.94
N THR A 67 8.51 -34.19 0.93
CA THR A 67 7.25 -34.96 0.98
C THR A 67 7.26 -35.97 2.13
N GLY A 68 6.34 -35.83 3.08
CA GLY A 68 6.27 -36.68 4.28
C GLY A 68 7.26 -36.33 5.40
N VAL A 69 8.15 -35.33 5.22
CA VAL A 69 9.00 -34.81 6.31
C VAL A 69 8.09 -34.15 7.38
N PRO A 70 8.07 -34.62 8.63
CA PRO A 70 7.16 -34.13 9.66
C PRO A 70 7.37 -32.65 10.02
N VAL A 71 6.29 -31.95 10.36
CA VAL A 71 6.30 -30.52 10.77
C VAL A 71 7.40 -30.12 11.75
N ARG A 72 7.77 -30.99 12.72
CA ARG A 72 8.84 -30.73 13.70
C ARG A 72 10.25 -30.59 13.10
N GLN A 73 10.46 -31.13 11.91
CA GLN A 73 11.70 -31.02 11.12
C GLN A 73 11.61 -29.92 10.06
N ARG A 74 10.43 -29.31 9.85
CA ARG A 74 10.24 -28.19 8.93
C ARG A 74 10.29 -26.85 9.68
N ASN A 75 10.92 -25.84 9.08
CA ASN A 75 10.98 -24.49 9.63
C ASN A 75 9.70 -23.68 9.29
N VAL A 76 8.55 -24.12 9.79
CA VAL A 76 7.22 -23.56 9.43
C VAL A 76 6.48 -23.09 10.67
N ALA A 77 5.85 -21.91 10.62
CA ALA A 77 4.88 -21.43 11.59
C ALA A 77 3.45 -21.69 11.08
N MET A 78 2.53 -22.08 11.97
CA MET A 78 1.12 -22.25 11.62
C MET A 78 0.22 -21.69 12.73
N VAL A 79 -0.77 -20.91 12.33
CA VAL A 79 -1.92 -20.49 13.13
C VAL A 79 -3.14 -21.20 12.57
N TYR A 80 -3.96 -21.77 13.45
CA TYR A 80 -5.18 -22.48 13.11
C TYR A 80 -6.40 -21.57 13.28
N GLN A 81 -7.52 -21.95 12.66
CA GLN A 81 -8.81 -21.27 12.79
C GLN A 81 -9.27 -21.19 14.25
N GLN A 82 -9.02 -22.23 15.05
CA GLN A 82 -9.28 -22.26 16.49
C GLN A 82 -8.12 -21.65 17.29
N PHE A 83 -8.45 -20.99 18.41
CA PHE A 83 -7.50 -20.37 19.34
C PHE A 83 -6.70 -21.41 20.15
N ILE A 84 -5.87 -22.22 19.49
CA ILE A 84 -5.07 -23.26 20.14
C ILE A 84 -3.93 -22.62 20.95
N ASN A 85 -4.20 -22.24 22.19
CA ASN A 85 -3.21 -21.79 23.18
C ASN A 85 -2.98 -22.89 24.23
N TYR A 86 -1.80 -22.92 24.85
CA TYR A 86 -1.50 -23.87 25.94
C TYR A 86 -2.19 -23.40 27.22
N PRO A 87 -3.24 -24.09 27.72
CA PRO A 87 -4.12 -23.51 28.75
C PRO A 87 -3.45 -23.34 30.12
N SER A 88 -2.48 -24.21 30.43
CA SER A 88 -1.72 -24.21 31.69
C SER A 88 -0.52 -23.25 31.70
N MET A 89 -0.27 -22.52 30.62
CA MET A 89 0.83 -21.56 30.48
C MET A 89 0.29 -20.13 30.46
N ARG A 90 0.99 -19.18 31.08
CA ARG A 90 0.68 -17.75 30.90
C ARG A 90 0.94 -17.30 29.46
N VAL A 91 0.48 -16.11 29.07
CA VAL A 91 0.71 -15.56 27.72
C VAL A 91 2.20 -15.46 27.40
N ALA A 92 3.02 -14.97 28.34
CA ALA A 92 4.48 -14.91 28.17
C ALA A 92 5.09 -16.29 27.89
N ASP A 93 4.65 -17.33 28.59
CA ASP A 93 5.10 -18.71 28.41
C ASP A 93 4.61 -19.34 27.10
N ASN A 94 3.36 -19.02 26.71
CA ASN A 94 2.80 -19.40 25.41
C ASN A 94 3.69 -18.89 24.26
N ILE A 95 4.00 -17.59 24.27
CA ILE A 95 4.87 -16.95 23.26
C ILE A 95 6.30 -17.48 23.38
N ALA A 96 6.83 -17.68 24.59
CA ALA A 96 8.18 -18.23 24.81
C ALA A 96 8.35 -19.68 24.32
N SER A 97 7.28 -20.49 24.29
CA SER A 97 7.36 -21.94 24.06
C SER A 97 8.13 -22.37 22.80
N PRO A 98 8.01 -21.73 21.61
CA PRO A 98 8.73 -22.16 20.41
C PRO A 98 10.19 -21.71 20.42
N LEU A 99 10.52 -20.67 21.19
CA LEU A 99 11.90 -20.22 21.41
C LEU A 99 12.64 -21.18 22.35
N ARG A 100 11.99 -21.60 23.44
CA ARG A 100 12.52 -22.59 24.40
C ARG A 100 12.83 -23.91 23.71
N LEU A 101 11.91 -24.42 22.88
CA LEU A 101 12.10 -25.64 22.09
C LEU A 101 13.26 -25.57 21.07
N ARG A 102 13.71 -24.36 20.70
CA ARG A 102 14.85 -24.13 19.80
C ARG A 102 16.15 -23.77 20.52
N GLY A 103 16.15 -23.69 21.85
CA GLY A 103 17.31 -23.22 22.63
C GLY A 103 17.73 -21.78 22.32
N ALA A 104 16.78 -20.91 21.95
CA ALA A 104 17.09 -19.54 21.55
C ALA A 104 17.53 -18.66 22.74
N ALA A 105 18.46 -17.74 22.49
CA ALA A 105 18.82 -16.67 23.43
C ALA A 105 17.73 -15.58 23.55
N ASP A 106 17.84 -14.76 24.60
CA ASP A 106 17.06 -13.53 24.83
C ASP A 106 15.54 -13.68 24.77
N ILE A 107 15.03 -14.85 25.17
CA ILE A 107 13.60 -15.20 25.14
C ILE A 107 12.71 -14.11 25.78
N PRO A 108 13.00 -13.54 26.97
CA PRO A 108 12.14 -12.52 27.57
C PRO A 108 12.05 -11.23 26.73
N ALA A 109 13.15 -10.81 26.10
CA ALA A 109 13.18 -9.62 25.25
C ALA A 109 12.39 -9.85 23.95
N ARG A 110 12.57 -11.02 23.31
CA ARG A 110 11.82 -11.42 22.10
C ARG A 110 10.32 -11.54 22.36
N VAL A 111 9.93 -12.10 23.51
CA VAL A 111 8.53 -12.20 23.94
C VAL A 111 7.90 -10.82 24.10
N ARG A 112 8.57 -9.89 24.81
CA ARG A 112 8.08 -8.51 24.97
C ARG A 112 7.94 -7.77 23.63
N ALA A 113 8.98 -7.79 22.80
CA ALA A 113 8.95 -7.13 21.49
C ALA A 113 7.84 -7.67 20.56
N MET A 114 7.58 -8.98 20.60
CA MET A 114 6.47 -9.57 19.83
C MET A 114 5.10 -9.25 20.44
N ALA A 115 5.00 -9.17 21.76
CA ALA A 115 3.76 -8.79 22.45
C ALA A 115 3.40 -7.32 22.19
N GLU A 116 4.38 -6.42 22.19
CA GLU A 116 4.24 -4.99 21.86
C GLU A 116 3.77 -4.79 20.40
N ARG A 117 4.40 -5.49 19.44
CA ARG A 117 3.99 -5.49 18.02
C ARG A 117 2.56 -5.99 17.76
N LEU A 118 1.95 -6.68 18.73
CA LEU A 118 0.60 -7.23 18.64
C LEU A 118 -0.34 -6.64 19.71
N HIS A 119 0.09 -5.60 20.43
CA HIS A 119 -0.68 -4.89 21.45
C HIS A 119 -1.26 -5.80 22.57
N ILE A 120 -0.44 -6.72 23.07
CA ILE A 120 -0.77 -7.69 24.13
C ILE A 120 0.26 -7.74 25.28
N GLU A 121 1.16 -6.77 25.36
CA GLU A 121 2.14 -6.62 26.45
C GLU A 121 1.49 -6.58 27.85
N HIS A 122 0.36 -5.90 28.00
CA HIS A 122 -0.44 -5.85 29.24
C HIS A 122 -1.13 -7.19 29.61
N LEU A 123 -1.05 -8.21 28.77
CA LEU A 123 -1.64 -9.54 28.97
C LEU A 123 -0.62 -10.63 29.30
N LEU A 124 0.69 -10.32 29.29
CA LEU A 124 1.78 -11.29 29.42
C LEU A 124 1.65 -12.23 30.63
N ASP A 125 1.15 -11.72 31.76
CA ASP A 125 0.97 -12.49 32.99
C ASP A 125 -0.37 -13.24 33.09
N ARG A 126 -1.30 -13.09 32.14
CA ARG A 126 -2.60 -13.78 32.17
C ARG A 126 -2.53 -15.20 31.60
N TYR A 127 -3.51 -16.03 31.93
CA TYR A 127 -3.77 -17.32 31.29
C TYR A 127 -4.74 -17.17 30.12
N PRO A 128 -4.70 -18.04 29.08
CA PRO A 128 -5.60 -17.97 27.93
C PRO A 128 -7.09 -17.95 28.27
N SER A 129 -7.50 -18.60 29.37
CA SER A 129 -8.88 -18.60 29.88
C SER A 129 -9.37 -17.24 30.39
N GLU A 130 -8.46 -16.29 30.62
CA GLU A 130 -8.75 -14.93 31.13
C GLU A 130 -8.81 -13.89 29.98
N LEU A 131 -8.75 -14.34 28.73
CA LEU A 131 -8.63 -13.51 27.53
C LEU A 131 -9.86 -13.60 26.63
N SER A 132 -10.20 -12.49 25.96
CA SER A 132 -11.20 -12.48 24.88
C SER A 132 -10.71 -13.25 23.63
N GLY A 133 -11.62 -13.61 22.73
CA GLY A 133 -11.27 -14.37 21.51
C GLY A 133 -10.14 -13.74 20.68
N GLY A 134 -10.20 -12.44 20.42
CA GLY A 134 -9.13 -11.76 19.68
C GLY A 134 -7.84 -11.55 20.48
N GLN A 135 -7.91 -11.47 21.81
CA GLN A 135 -6.70 -11.52 22.64
C GLN A 135 -6.06 -12.90 22.55
N GLN A 136 -6.83 -13.99 22.67
CA GLN A 136 -6.32 -15.35 22.45
C GLN A 136 -5.73 -15.54 21.04
N GLN A 137 -6.33 -14.92 20.02
CA GLN A 137 -5.81 -14.97 18.66
C GLN A 137 -4.51 -14.20 18.48
N ARG A 138 -4.39 -12.99 19.05
CA ARG A 138 -3.13 -12.24 19.10
C ARG A 138 -2.01 -13.03 19.80
N VAL A 139 -2.33 -13.77 20.86
CA VAL A 139 -1.37 -14.69 21.53
C VAL A 139 -0.96 -15.85 20.62
N ALA A 140 -1.91 -16.46 19.90
CA ALA A 140 -1.63 -17.53 18.94
C ALA A 140 -0.74 -17.06 17.77
N LEU A 141 -0.99 -15.85 17.25
CA LEU A 141 -0.13 -15.19 16.27
C LEU A 141 1.25 -14.86 16.84
N ALA A 142 1.33 -14.24 18.02
CA ALA A 142 2.59 -13.88 18.65
C ALA A 142 3.50 -15.11 18.79
N ARG A 143 2.95 -16.23 19.29
CA ARG A 143 3.65 -17.52 19.36
C ARG A 143 4.06 -18.05 17.98
N ALA A 144 3.25 -17.90 16.95
CA ALA A 144 3.61 -18.35 15.60
C ALA A 144 4.75 -17.50 14.99
N LEU A 145 4.70 -16.19 15.16
CA LEU A 145 5.61 -15.22 14.54
C LEU A 145 6.95 -15.07 15.25
N VAL A 146 7.00 -15.18 16.59
CA VAL A 146 8.21 -14.92 17.40
C VAL A 146 9.45 -15.73 17.00
N LYS A 147 9.28 -16.86 16.30
CA LYS A 147 10.37 -17.77 15.87
C LYS A 147 10.92 -17.48 14.47
N ASP A 148 10.45 -16.43 13.79
CA ASP A 148 10.94 -15.95 12.49
C ASP A 148 11.01 -17.05 11.42
N ALA A 149 9.90 -17.79 11.25
CA ALA A 149 9.83 -18.88 10.29
C ALA A 149 9.79 -18.36 8.84
N PRO A 150 10.54 -18.94 7.89
CA PRO A 150 10.51 -18.54 6.47
C PRO A 150 9.19 -18.86 5.76
N LEU A 151 8.37 -19.75 6.32
CA LEU A 151 6.98 -19.98 5.91
C LEU A 151 6.05 -19.77 7.11
N VAL A 152 5.07 -18.88 6.96
CA VAL A 152 4.00 -18.63 7.92
C VAL A 152 2.67 -19.03 7.28
N LEU A 153 1.92 -19.90 7.94
CA LEU A 153 0.63 -20.42 7.50
C LEU A 153 -0.47 -19.89 8.44
N LEU A 154 -1.46 -19.19 7.92
CA LEU A 154 -2.55 -18.58 8.67
C LEU A 154 -3.90 -19.12 8.16
N ASP A 155 -4.46 -20.13 8.84
CA ASP A 155 -5.66 -20.85 8.39
C ASP A 155 -6.92 -20.20 8.98
N GLU A 156 -7.61 -19.37 8.19
CA GLU A 156 -8.83 -18.63 8.58
C GLU A 156 -8.73 -17.89 9.94
N PRO A 157 -7.66 -17.08 10.16
CA PRO A 157 -7.31 -16.58 11.49
C PRO A 157 -8.27 -15.53 12.06
N LEU A 158 -9.21 -14.98 11.27
CA LEU A 158 -10.14 -13.93 11.71
C LEU A 158 -11.59 -14.41 11.86
N VAL A 159 -11.90 -15.65 11.47
CA VAL A 159 -13.29 -16.18 11.39
C VAL A 159 -13.99 -16.20 12.75
N ASN A 160 -13.25 -16.48 13.83
CA ASN A 160 -13.79 -16.54 15.19
C ASN A 160 -13.78 -15.19 15.94
N LEU A 161 -13.55 -14.07 15.23
CA LEU A 161 -13.56 -12.72 15.78
C LEU A 161 -14.86 -11.98 15.45
N ASP A 162 -15.29 -11.06 16.32
CA ASP A 162 -16.34 -10.10 15.99
C ASP A 162 -15.92 -9.17 14.84
N TYR A 163 -16.90 -8.56 14.18
CA TYR A 163 -16.67 -7.74 13.00
C TYR A 163 -15.66 -6.60 13.22
N LYS A 164 -15.76 -5.84 14.33
CA LYS A 164 -14.86 -4.69 14.57
C LYS A 164 -13.43 -5.16 14.80
N LEU A 165 -13.26 -6.26 15.53
CA LEU A 165 -11.97 -6.83 15.84
C LEU A 165 -11.34 -7.55 14.64
N ARG A 166 -12.16 -8.09 13.73
CA ARG A 166 -11.77 -8.58 12.41
C ARG A 166 -11.18 -7.46 11.56
N GLU A 167 -11.93 -6.37 11.34
CA GLU A 167 -11.45 -5.22 10.54
C GLU A 167 -10.10 -4.68 11.06
N ALA A 168 -10.02 -4.33 12.35
CA ALA A 168 -8.81 -3.76 12.93
C ALA A 168 -7.60 -4.70 12.84
N LEU A 169 -7.77 -6.00 13.14
CA LEU A 169 -6.68 -6.96 13.03
C LEU A 169 -6.31 -7.23 11.55
N ARG A 170 -7.25 -7.13 10.60
CA ARG A 170 -6.98 -7.29 9.17
C ARG A 170 -6.08 -6.17 8.63
N GLU A 171 -6.34 -4.91 9.03
CA GLU A 171 -5.47 -3.77 8.74
C GLU A 171 -4.06 -3.94 9.35
N GLU A 172 -3.98 -4.34 10.62
CA GLU A 172 -2.70 -4.60 11.29
C GLU A 172 -1.90 -5.72 10.61
N LEU A 173 -2.56 -6.80 10.14
CA LEU A 173 -1.90 -7.92 9.47
C LEU A 173 -1.26 -7.53 8.13
N ALA A 174 -1.92 -6.66 7.36
CA ALA A 174 -1.32 -6.12 6.13
C ALA A 174 0.01 -5.40 6.42
N GLY A 175 0.03 -4.56 7.46
CA GLY A 175 1.25 -3.88 7.91
C GLY A 175 2.33 -4.82 8.46
N LEU A 176 1.95 -5.81 9.27
CA LEU A 176 2.88 -6.78 9.88
C LEU A 176 3.65 -7.61 8.86
N PHE A 177 3.06 -7.91 7.70
CA PHE A 177 3.66 -8.74 6.66
C PHE A 177 4.27 -7.95 5.50
N ALA A 178 3.92 -6.68 5.30
CA ALA A 178 4.53 -5.82 4.28
C ALA A 178 6.06 -5.68 4.42
N GLN A 179 6.61 -5.84 5.63
CA GLN A 179 8.03 -5.75 5.94
C GLN A 179 8.72 -7.13 6.15
N GLY A 180 8.02 -8.23 5.89
CA GLY A 180 8.48 -9.59 6.20
C GLY A 180 9.46 -10.18 5.18
N ARG A 181 10.45 -10.96 5.66
CA ARG A 181 11.27 -11.85 4.81
C ARG A 181 10.64 -13.24 4.60
N SER A 182 9.51 -13.50 5.24
CA SER A 182 8.82 -14.79 5.23
C SER A 182 7.80 -14.86 4.10
N THR A 183 7.70 -16.01 3.44
CA THR A 183 6.54 -16.33 2.60
C THR A 183 5.33 -16.56 3.51
N VAL A 184 4.22 -15.87 3.25
CA VAL A 184 3.00 -15.98 4.06
C VAL A 184 1.89 -16.60 3.22
N VAL A 185 1.25 -17.65 3.73
CA VAL A 185 0.06 -18.25 3.12
C VAL A 185 -1.12 -18.07 4.05
N TYR A 186 -2.13 -17.34 3.59
CA TYR A 186 -3.30 -16.94 4.36
C TYR A 186 -4.56 -17.55 3.74
N ALA A 187 -5.32 -18.38 4.45
CA ALA A 187 -6.58 -18.93 3.95
C ALA A 187 -7.78 -18.15 4.44
N THR A 188 -8.74 -17.91 3.54
CA THR A 188 -9.99 -17.21 3.87
C THR A 188 -11.16 -17.64 2.98
N THR A 189 -12.36 -17.39 3.47
CA THR A 189 -13.62 -17.42 2.72
C THR A 189 -14.01 -16.04 2.18
N GLU A 190 -13.37 -14.96 2.63
CA GLU A 190 -13.77 -13.57 2.35
C GLU A 190 -12.93 -12.94 1.22
N PRO A 191 -13.54 -12.59 0.06
CA PRO A 191 -12.87 -11.84 -1.01
C PRO A 191 -12.23 -10.52 -0.58
N ALA A 192 -12.84 -9.82 0.39
CA ALA A 192 -12.32 -8.56 0.93
C ALA A 192 -10.97 -8.74 1.64
N GLU A 193 -10.75 -9.86 2.33
CA GLU A 193 -9.46 -10.19 2.95
C GLU A 193 -8.37 -10.37 1.90
N ALA A 194 -8.68 -11.05 0.80
CA ALA A 194 -7.73 -11.21 -0.30
C ALA A 194 -7.32 -9.85 -0.90
N LEU A 195 -8.29 -8.97 -1.15
CA LEU A 195 -8.06 -7.64 -1.71
C LEU A 195 -7.25 -6.72 -0.78
N LEU A 196 -7.53 -6.72 0.52
CA LEU A 196 -6.82 -5.86 1.48
C LEU A 196 -5.38 -6.34 1.75
N LEU A 197 -5.16 -7.66 1.87
CA LEU A 197 -3.83 -8.22 2.09
C LEU A 197 -2.94 -8.20 0.82
N GLY A 198 -3.54 -8.03 -0.36
CA GLY A 198 -2.84 -7.86 -1.63
C GLY A 198 -2.07 -9.11 -2.06
N GLY A 199 -0.85 -8.90 -2.59
CA GLY A 199 0.02 -9.98 -3.04
C GLY A 199 -0.58 -10.84 -4.17
N HIS A 200 -0.58 -12.16 -3.96
CA HIS A 200 -1.11 -13.13 -4.91
C HIS A 200 -2.33 -13.86 -4.32
N THR A 201 -3.28 -14.28 -5.15
CA THR A 201 -4.42 -15.11 -4.73
C THR A 201 -4.48 -16.41 -5.53
N ALA A 202 -4.62 -17.53 -4.83
CA ALA A 202 -4.92 -18.85 -5.34
C ALA A 202 -6.39 -19.18 -5.05
N VAL A 203 -7.23 -19.22 -6.09
CA VAL A 203 -8.66 -19.50 -5.93
C VAL A 203 -8.91 -21.00 -6.00
N LEU A 204 -9.48 -21.54 -4.94
CA LEU A 204 -9.77 -22.97 -4.73
C LEU A 204 -11.28 -23.22 -4.73
N ASP A 205 -11.70 -24.29 -5.40
CA ASP A 205 -13.09 -24.76 -5.39
C ASP A 205 -13.14 -26.29 -5.55
N ALA A 206 -13.92 -26.96 -4.69
CA ALA A 206 -14.09 -28.41 -4.65
C ALA A 206 -12.76 -29.21 -4.78
N GLY A 207 -11.70 -28.78 -4.08
CA GLY A 207 -10.39 -29.44 -4.10
C GLY A 207 -9.57 -29.21 -5.37
N ARG A 208 -9.92 -28.21 -6.19
CA ARG A 208 -9.18 -27.82 -7.41
C ARG A 208 -8.69 -26.38 -7.29
N LEU A 209 -7.44 -26.15 -7.68
CA LEU A 209 -6.93 -24.80 -7.96
C LEU A 209 -7.50 -24.34 -9.31
N LEU A 210 -8.18 -23.19 -9.33
CA LEU A 210 -8.83 -22.65 -10.53
C LEU A 210 -7.99 -21.57 -11.23
N GLN A 211 -7.35 -20.71 -10.45
CA GLN A 211 -6.48 -19.63 -10.92
C GLN A 211 -5.51 -19.25 -9.80
N TYR A 212 -4.28 -18.91 -10.18
CA TYR A 212 -3.28 -18.30 -9.31
C TYR A 212 -2.63 -17.13 -10.05
N GLY A 213 -2.39 -16.02 -9.34
CA GLY A 213 -1.76 -14.82 -9.90
C GLY A 213 -1.84 -13.63 -8.95
N PRO A 214 -1.42 -12.43 -9.39
CA PRO A 214 -1.59 -11.20 -8.62
C PRO A 214 -3.05 -10.97 -8.24
N THR A 215 -3.32 -10.67 -6.96
CA THR A 215 -4.68 -10.61 -6.39
C THR A 215 -5.63 -9.73 -7.21
N ALA A 216 -5.19 -8.53 -7.60
CA ALA A 216 -6.00 -7.60 -8.40
C ALA A 216 -6.30 -8.13 -9.81
N GLU A 217 -5.36 -8.83 -10.45
CA GLU A 217 -5.56 -9.45 -11.76
C GLU A 217 -6.58 -10.58 -11.68
N VAL A 218 -6.46 -11.47 -10.69
CA VAL A 218 -7.41 -12.59 -10.49
C VAL A 218 -8.83 -12.08 -10.20
N PHE A 219 -8.96 -10.96 -9.47
CA PHE A 219 -10.25 -10.32 -9.22
C PHE A 219 -10.84 -9.62 -10.45
N HIS A 220 -10.05 -8.85 -11.20
CA HIS A 220 -10.54 -8.07 -12.35
C HIS A 220 -10.64 -8.89 -13.65
N ARG A 221 -9.86 -9.96 -13.79
CA ARG A 221 -9.81 -10.87 -14.93
C ARG A 221 -9.90 -12.34 -14.45
N PRO A 222 -11.02 -12.74 -13.83
CA PRO A 222 -11.23 -14.14 -13.45
C PRO A 222 -11.32 -14.99 -14.71
N ASN A 223 -10.51 -16.04 -14.84
CA ASN A 223 -10.43 -16.85 -16.06
C ASN A 223 -11.72 -17.61 -16.39
N SER A 224 -12.63 -17.72 -15.42
CA SER A 224 -13.86 -18.48 -15.54
C SER A 224 -14.95 -17.99 -14.58
N ILE A 225 -16.20 -18.35 -14.85
CA ILE A 225 -17.36 -18.10 -13.96
C ILE A 225 -17.11 -18.64 -12.54
N ARG A 226 -16.41 -19.78 -12.40
CA ARG A 226 -16.13 -20.37 -11.07
C ARG A 226 -15.20 -19.49 -10.25
N VAL A 227 -14.14 -18.95 -10.85
CA VAL A 227 -13.27 -17.95 -10.19
C VAL A 227 -14.06 -16.67 -9.90
N ALA A 228 -14.84 -16.19 -10.88
CA ALA A 228 -15.61 -14.96 -10.73
C ALA A 228 -16.61 -15.03 -9.57
N ARG A 229 -17.27 -16.19 -9.37
CA ARG A 229 -18.14 -16.46 -8.21
C ARG A 229 -17.37 -16.54 -6.91
N ALA A 230 -16.29 -17.31 -6.85
CA ALA A 230 -15.49 -17.48 -5.63
C ALA A 230 -14.78 -16.19 -5.19
N PHE A 231 -14.51 -15.28 -6.13
CA PHE A 231 -13.89 -13.97 -5.89
C PHE A 231 -14.90 -12.82 -6.00
N SER A 232 -16.13 -13.06 -5.54
CA SER A 232 -17.19 -12.04 -5.37
C SER A 232 -17.97 -12.33 -4.10
N ASP A 233 -18.11 -11.32 -3.23
CA ASP A 233 -19.06 -11.34 -2.13
C ASP A 233 -19.76 -9.97 -2.09
N PRO A 234 -21.08 -9.88 -2.34
CA PRO A 234 -21.97 -10.97 -2.78
C PRO A 234 -21.53 -11.61 -4.11
N PRO A 235 -21.98 -12.84 -4.40
CA PRO A 235 -21.65 -13.55 -5.64
C PRO A 235 -21.95 -12.72 -6.91
N MET A 236 -21.14 -12.90 -7.95
CA MET A 236 -21.37 -12.25 -9.24
C MET A 236 -22.74 -12.63 -9.81
N ASN A 237 -23.53 -11.63 -10.18
CA ASN A 237 -24.80 -11.79 -10.88
C ASN A 237 -24.54 -12.28 -12.29
N LEU A 238 -25.21 -13.36 -12.70
CA LEU A 238 -24.92 -14.06 -13.94
C LEU A 238 -26.23 -14.32 -14.70
N PHE A 239 -26.23 -13.94 -15.98
CA PHE A 239 -27.43 -13.92 -16.82
C PHE A 239 -27.17 -14.68 -18.12
N PRO A 240 -28.10 -15.55 -18.57
CA PRO A 240 -28.05 -16.09 -19.93
C PRO A 240 -28.12 -14.96 -20.95
N ALA A 241 -27.20 -14.99 -21.91
CA ALA A 241 -27.07 -13.99 -22.96
C ALA A 241 -26.81 -14.65 -24.31
N ARG A 242 -26.97 -13.89 -25.39
CA ARG A 242 -26.53 -14.26 -26.73
C ARG A 242 -25.71 -13.15 -27.35
N ARG A 243 -24.72 -13.51 -28.16
CA ARG A 243 -23.95 -12.57 -28.98
C ARG A 243 -24.88 -11.76 -29.88
N ALA A 244 -24.57 -10.47 -30.04
CA ALA A 244 -25.29 -9.57 -30.92
C ALA A 244 -24.31 -8.53 -31.51
N ASN A 245 -24.72 -7.83 -32.57
CA ASN A 245 -23.89 -6.79 -33.17
C ASN A 245 -23.62 -5.66 -32.14
N GLY A 246 -22.34 -5.43 -31.83
CA GLY A 246 -21.90 -4.45 -30.83
C GLY A 246 -21.91 -4.93 -29.37
N GLY A 247 -22.20 -6.21 -29.09
CA GLY A 247 -22.16 -6.74 -27.72
C GLY A 247 -22.92 -8.04 -27.52
N PHE A 248 -23.75 -8.07 -26.49
CA PHE A 248 -24.62 -9.21 -26.20
C PHE A 248 -26.01 -8.74 -25.78
N MET A 249 -26.99 -9.59 -26.05
CA MET A 249 -28.38 -9.42 -25.65
C MET A 249 -28.68 -10.37 -24.49
N LEU A 250 -29.17 -9.85 -23.37
CA LEU A 250 -29.66 -10.64 -22.25
C LEU A 250 -30.94 -11.40 -22.65
N ALA A 251 -31.27 -12.49 -21.97
CA ALA A 251 -32.51 -13.26 -22.22
C ALA A 251 -33.81 -12.42 -22.12
N SER A 252 -33.76 -11.27 -21.45
CA SER A 252 -34.85 -10.27 -21.39
C SER A 252 -35.04 -9.43 -22.66
N GLY A 253 -34.18 -9.58 -23.67
CA GLY A 253 -34.12 -8.71 -24.85
C GLY A 253 -33.32 -7.41 -24.64
N VAL A 254 -32.77 -7.19 -23.45
CA VAL A 254 -31.95 -6.00 -23.14
C VAL A 254 -30.58 -6.13 -23.81
N MET A 255 -30.24 -5.17 -24.67
CA MET A 255 -28.94 -5.09 -25.35
C MET A 255 -27.90 -4.42 -24.44
N VAL A 256 -26.72 -5.05 -24.32
CA VAL A 256 -25.57 -4.53 -23.56
C VAL A 256 -24.40 -4.32 -24.54
N PRO A 257 -24.03 -3.06 -24.84
CA PRO A 257 -22.86 -2.75 -25.66
C PRO A 257 -21.57 -3.29 -25.01
N CYS A 258 -20.85 -4.20 -25.67
CA CYS A 258 -19.61 -4.76 -25.14
C CYS A 258 -18.71 -5.25 -26.29
N ALA A 259 -17.42 -4.95 -26.22
CA ALA A 259 -16.48 -5.33 -27.27
C ALA A 259 -15.96 -6.76 -27.05
N LEU A 260 -16.70 -7.74 -27.59
CA LEU A 260 -16.40 -9.16 -27.54
C LEU A 260 -15.37 -9.58 -28.62
N PRO A 261 -14.51 -10.59 -28.36
CA PRO A 261 -13.70 -11.23 -29.41
C PRO A 261 -14.60 -11.89 -30.48
N PRO A 262 -14.10 -12.18 -31.70
CA PRO A 262 -14.85 -12.97 -32.67
C PRO A 262 -15.19 -14.37 -32.12
N PRO A 263 -16.30 -14.99 -32.54
CA PRO A 263 -16.67 -16.34 -32.09
C PRO A 263 -15.69 -17.39 -32.65
N GLU A 264 -15.15 -18.25 -31.78
CA GLU A 264 -14.27 -19.37 -32.18
C GLU A 264 -15.07 -20.59 -32.66
N THR A 265 -16.23 -20.82 -32.05
CA THR A 265 -17.25 -21.77 -32.49
C THR A 265 -18.49 -21.01 -32.96
N GLY A 266 -19.29 -21.59 -33.86
CA GLY A 266 -20.54 -20.98 -34.34
C GLY A 266 -21.69 -20.97 -33.31
N ASP A 267 -21.37 -20.93 -32.01
CA ASP A 267 -22.33 -20.83 -30.91
C ASP A 267 -22.37 -19.39 -30.39
N ASP A 268 -23.55 -18.78 -30.50
CA ASP A 268 -23.81 -17.42 -30.00
C ASP A 268 -24.16 -17.40 -28.51
N ALA A 269 -24.26 -18.54 -27.82
CA ALA A 269 -24.59 -18.60 -26.39
C ALA A 269 -23.46 -18.01 -25.53
N LEU A 270 -23.84 -17.17 -24.56
CA LEU A 270 -22.93 -16.49 -23.64
C LEU A 270 -23.54 -16.44 -22.24
N THR A 271 -22.71 -16.24 -21.22
CA THR A 271 -23.16 -15.79 -19.90
C THR A 271 -22.63 -14.40 -19.62
N ALA A 272 -23.52 -13.44 -19.37
CA ALA A 272 -23.15 -12.10 -18.93
C ALA A 272 -22.93 -12.10 -17.42
N GLY A 273 -21.94 -11.35 -16.92
CA GLY A 273 -21.63 -11.21 -15.50
C GLY A 273 -21.60 -9.74 -15.04
N LEU A 274 -22.16 -9.46 -13.86
CA LEU A 274 -22.15 -8.14 -13.21
C LEU A 274 -21.89 -8.29 -11.70
N ARG A 275 -20.89 -7.57 -11.17
CA ARG A 275 -20.59 -7.58 -9.72
C ARG A 275 -21.64 -6.75 -8.97
N ALA A 276 -21.98 -7.11 -7.73
CA ALA A 276 -23.07 -6.45 -6.99
C ALA A 276 -22.92 -4.91 -6.87
N GLY A 277 -21.69 -4.41 -6.69
CA GLY A 277 -21.39 -2.98 -6.55
C GLY A 277 -21.35 -2.15 -7.83
N VAL A 278 -21.69 -2.69 -9.01
CA VAL A 278 -21.78 -1.90 -10.27
C VAL A 278 -23.17 -1.26 -10.45
N PHE A 279 -24.16 -1.77 -9.72
CA PHE A 279 -25.55 -1.32 -9.81
C PHE A 279 -25.77 -0.03 -9.04
N ARG A 280 -26.67 0.79 -9.58
CA ARG A 280 -27.15 2.05 -9.02
C ARG A 280 -28.63 2.20 -9.32
N THR A 281 -29.32 3.05 -8.58
CA THR A 281 -30.78 3.24 -8.69
C THR A 281 -31.18 4.45 -9.54
N GLU A 282 -30.20 5.19 -10.04
CA GLU A 282 -30.35 6.34 -10.93
C GLU A 282 -29.47 6.15 -12.18
N ALA A 283 -29.98 6.53 -13.36
CA ALA A 283 -29.31 6.33 -14.64
C ALA A 283 -28.15 7.33 -14.89
N ARG A 284 -27.01 6.83 -15.38
CA ARG A 284 -25.90 7.60 -15.96
C ARG A 284 -25.94 7.49 -17.48
N GLY A 285 -25.59 8.57 -18.19
CA GLY A 285 -25.27 8.60 -19.63
C GLY A 285 -25.92 7.53 -20.52
N ALA A 286 -25.16 6.49 -20.86
CA ALA A 286 -25.55 5.38 -21.73
C ALA A 286 -25.80 4.07 -20.96
N ASP A 287 -26.23 4.16 -19.70
CA ASP A 287 -26.49 3.01 -18.83
C ASP A 287 -27.53 2.05 -19.41
N VAL A 288 -27.30 0.77 -19.13
CA VAL A 288 -28.31 -0.26 -19.33
C VAL A 288 -29.25 -0.28 -18.12
N ALA A 289 -30.55 -0.23 -18.38
CA ALA A 289 -31.59 -0.30 -17.36
C ALA A 289 -32.14 -1.74 -17.21
N LEU A 290 -32.25 -2.19 -15.96
CA LEU A 290 -32.87 -3.44 -15.54
C LEU A 290 -34.02 -3.14 -14.57
N PRO A 291 -35.25 -2.97 -15.08
CA PRO A 291 -36.43 -2.83 -14.22
C PRO A 291 -36.74 -4.15 -13.52
N GLY A 292 -37.14 -4.07 -12.26
CA GLY A 292 -37.50 -5.23 -11.46
C GLY A 292 -38.34 -4.91 -10.23
N VAL A 293 -38.50 -5.93 -9.39
CA VAL A 293 -39.28 -5.89 -8.15
C VAL A 293 -38.39 -6.34 -6.99
N VAL A 294 -38.38 -5.57 -5.90
CA VAL A 294 -37.57 -5.86 -4.71
C VAL A 294 -38.14 -7.06 -3.96
N GLU A 295 -37.33 -8.10 -3.80
CA GLU A 295 -37.65 -9.31 -3.04
C GLU A 295 -37.14 -9.25 -1.60
N LEU A 296 -36.03 -8.53 -1.37
CA LEU A 296 -35.40 -8.34 -0.07
C LEU A 296 -34.49 -7.10 -0.11
N ALA A 297 -34.39 -6.37 1.00
CA ALA A 297 -33.40 -5.31 1.18
C ALA A 297 -32.80 -5.43 2.59
N GLU A 298 -31.52 -5.76 2.67
CA GLU A 298 -30.76 -5.90 3.91
C GLU A 298 -29.76 -4.75 4.05
N ILE A 299 -29.47 -4.35 5.29
CA ILE A 299 -28.50 -3.30 5.60
C ILE A 299 -27.34 -3.97 6.34
N SER A 300 -26.12 -3.78 5.85
CA SER A 300 -24.91 -4.32 6.46
C SER A 300 -23.83 -3.23 6.51
N GLY A 301 -23.54 -2.76 7.73
CA GLY A 301 -22.62 -1.65 7.95
C GLY A 301 -23.09 -0.36 7.26
N SER A 302 -22.28 0.14 6.32
CA SER A 302 -22.54 1.34 5.52
C SER A 302 -23.25 1.07 4.20
N ASP A 303 -23.50 -0.19 3.83
CA ASP A 303 -24.07 -0.58 2.54
C ASP A 303 -25.46 -1.23 2.70
N SER A 304 -26.23 -1.20 1.61
CA SER A 304 -27.50 -1.90 1.49
C SER A 304 -27.45 -2.92 0.36
N PHE A 305 -27.79 -4.17 0.68
CA PHE A 305 -27.86 -5.29 -0.25
C PHE A 305 -29.31 -5.50 -0.67
N VAL A 306 -29.61 -5.24 -1.94
CA VAL A 306 -30.98 -5.26 -2.47
C VAL A 306 -31.12 -6.39 -3.48
N HIS A 307 -31.99 -7.34 -3.18
CA HIS A 307 -32.35 -8.45 -4.04
C HIS A 307 -33.54 -8.02 -4.91
N VAL A 308 -33.35 -8.06 -6.23
CA VAL A 308 -34.32 -7.58 -7.21
C VAL A 308 -34.58 -8.66 -8.25
N ARG A 309 -35.84 -9.06 -8.40
CA ARG A 309 -36.31 -9.93 -9.47
C ARG A 309 -36.49 -9.11 -10.75
N THR A 310 -35.65 -9.35 -11.75
CA THR A 310 -35.73 -8.68 -13.06
C THR A 310 -36.09 -9.69 -14.17
N PRO A 311 -36.57 -9.23 -15.34
CA PRO A 311 -36.78 -10.10 -16.50
C PRO A 311 -35.52 -10.79 -17.04
N ALA A 312 -34.32 -10.31 -16.68
CA ALA A 312 -33.06 -10.96 -17.06
C ALA A 312 -32.66 -12.10 -16.11
N GLY A 313 -33.18 -12.08 -14.88
CA GLY A 313 -32.82 -12.97 -13.78
C GLY A 313 -32.88 -12.26 -12.42
N PRO A 314 -32.62 -12.98 -11.31
CA PRO A 314 -32.43 -12.37 -10.00
C PRO A 314 -31.14 -11.54 -9.99
N VAL A 315 -31.17 -10.41 -9.28
CA VAL A 315 -30.03 -9.50 -9.11
C VAL A 315 -29.83 -9.21 -7.63
N VAL A 316 -28.59 -9.26 -7.16
CA VAL A 316 -28.15 -8.68 -5.89
C VAL A 316 -27.34 -7.42 -6.20
N ALA A 317 -27.84 -6.27 -5.78
CA ALA A 317 -27.17 -4.98 -5.88
C ALA A 317 -26.60 -4.57 -4.52
N GLN A 318 -25.34 -4.14 -4.49
CA GLN A 318 -24.71 -3.51 -3.33
C GLN A 318 -24.75 -2.00 -3.55
N LEU A 319 -25.54 -1.30 -2.75
CA LEU A 319 -25.73 0.14 -2.85
C LEU A 319 -25.08 0.81 -1.65
N THR A 320 -24.14 1.73 -1.88
CA THR A 320 -23.50 2.49 -0.80
C THR A 320 -24.51 3.39 -0.10
N GLY A 321 -24.54 3.34 1.23
CA GLY A 321 -25.51 4.04 2.08
C GLY A 321 -26.62 3.12 2.62
N VAL A 322 -27.40 3.66 3.56
CA VAL A 322 -28.54 2.98 4.17
C VAL A 322 -29.83 3.29 3.40
N HIS A 323 -30.21 2.40 2.50
CA HIS A 323 -31.39 2.50 1.65
C HIS A 323 -32.47 1.53 2.12
N ARG A 324 -33.72 2.01 2.23
CA ARG A 324 -34.86 1.18 2.63
C ARG A 324 -35.83 1.03 1.46
N TYR A 325 -35.83 -0.14 0.84
CA TYR A 325 -36.81 -0.51 -0.18
C TYR A 325 -37.88 -1.43 0.40
N PRO A 326 -39.18 -1.10 0.27
CA PRO A 326 -40.25 -2.01 0.65
C PRO A 326 -40.23 -3.29 -0.19
N LEU A 327 -40.67 -4.40 0.39
CA LEU A 327 -40.98 -5.62 -0.35
C LEU A 327 -42.00 -5.33 -1.47
N ASP A 328 -41.85 -6.02 -2.59
CA ASP A 328 -42.64 -5.87 -3.82
C ASP A 328 -42.65 -4.46 -4.44
N SER A 329 -41.82 -3.53 -3.95
CA SER A 329 -41.65 -2.22 -4.59
C SER A 329 -40.93 -2.36 -5.93
N ARG A 330 -41.29 -1.51 -6.89
CA ARG A 330 -40.61 -1.44 -8.19
C ARG A 330 -39.29 -0.69 -8.03
N LEU A 331 -38.21 -1.29 -8.50
CA LEU A 331 -36.88 -0.70 -8.54
C LEU A 331 -36.27 -0.94 -9.92
N THR A 332 -35.74 0.12 -10.54
CA THR A 332 -34.92 -0.01 -11.74
C THR A 332 -33.46 0.09 -11.33
N LEU A 333 -32.70 -0.96 -11.59
CA LEU A 333 -31.26 -0.94 -11.45
C LEU A 333 -30.63 -0.49 -12.77
N HIS A 334 -29.61 0.34 -12.68
CA HIS A 334 -28.83 0.83 -13.80
C HIS A 334 -27.37 0.40 -13.61
N PHE A 335 -26.66 0.12 -14.70
CA PHE A 335 -25.23 -0.19 -14.70
C PHE A 335 -24.57 0.34 -15.97
N ASP A 336 -23.26 0.58 -15.90
CA ASP A 336 -22.50 0.95 -17.10
C ASP A 336 -22.27 -0.32 -17.92
N PRO A 337 -22.61 -0.38 -19.22
CA PRO A 337 -22.30 -1.54 -20.04
C PRO A 337 -20.79 -1.90 -20.05
N ALA A 338 -19.90 -0.94 -19.80
CA ALA A 338 -18.46 -1.15 -19.65
C ALA A 338 -18.08 -1.95 -18.39
N ASP A 339 -18.94 -2.01 -17.36
CA ASP A 339 -18.77 -2.80 -16.14
C ASP A 339 -19.22 -4.28 -16.30
N SER A 340 -19.56 -4.70 -17.53
CA SER A 340 -19.97 -6.08 -17.82
C SER A 340 -18.83 -7.06 -18.12
N TYR A 341 -19.00 -8.28 -17.64
CA TYR A 341 -18.23 -9.46 -18.01
C TYR A 341 -19.04 -10.28 -19.04
N ALA A 342 -18.35 -10.98 -19.93
CA ALA A 342 -18.92 -12.00 -20.80
C ALA A 342 -18.09 -13.27 -20.74
N PHE A 343 -18.77 -14.39 -20.54
CA PHE A 343 -18.19 -15.73 -20.48
C PHE A 343 -18.77 -16.61 -21.60
N GLY A 344 -17.97 -17.55 -22.11
CA GLY A 344 -18.37 -18.51 -23.13
C GLY A 344 -19.31 -19.61 -22.62
N PRO A 345 -19.77 -20.52 -23.51
CA PRO A 345 -20.60 -21.66 -23.13
C PRO A 345 -19.95 -22.62 -22.12
N ASP A 346 -18.62 -22.72 -22.15
CA ASP A 346 -17.79 -23.47 -21.21
C ASP A 346 -17.54 -22.74 -19.87
N GLY A 347 -17.98 -21.49 -19.77
CA GLY A 347 -17.76 -20.60 -18.64
C GLY A 347 -16.40 -19.93 -18.59
N ALA A 348 -15.57 -20.01 -19.64
CA ALA A 348 -14.31 -19.26 -19.75
C ALA A 348 -14.54 -17.77 -20.04
N LEU A 349 -13.62 -16.90 -19.60
CA LEU A 349 -13.73 -15.45 -19.79
C LEU A 349 -13.46 -15.04 -21.25
N LEU A 350 -14.45 -14.42 -21.91
CA LEU A 350 -14.32 -13.84 -23.24
C LEU A 350 -14.08 -12.33 -23.21
N ALA A 351 -14.75 -11.64 -22.28
CA ALA A 351 -14.52 -10.23 -21.99
C ALA A 351 -14.69 -9.97 -20.49
N ALA A 352 -13.81 -9.13 -19.94
CA ALA A 352 -13.97 -8.51 -18.64
C ALA A 352 -14.21 -7.00 -18.85
N PRO A 353 -14.71 -6.29 -17.83
CA PRO A 353 -14.87 -4.84 -17.87
C PRO A 353 -13.64 -4.16 -18.41
N ARG A 354 -13.81 -3.54 -19.58
CA ARG A 354 -12.98 -2.41 -19.93
C ARG A 354 -13.52 -1.29 -19.06
N ARG A 355 -12.99 -1.15 -17.84
CA ARG A 355 -13.10 0.11 -17.10
C ARG A 355 -12.86 1.22 -18.13
N GLY A 356 -13.67 2.27 -18.07
CA GLY A 356 -13.47 3.49 -18.85
C GLY A 356 -12.08 4.02 -18.52
N GLY A 357 -11.11 3.57 -19.29
CA GLY A 357 -9.73 3.61 -18.86
C GLY A 357 -9.24 5.04 -18.95
N ALA A 358 -8.83 5.57 -17.80
CA ALA A 358 -7.39 5.75 -17.74
C ALA A 358 -6.75 4.46 -18.28
N LEU A 359 -6.12 4.57 -19.46
CA LEU A 359 -4.92 3.78 -19.70
C LEU A 359 -4.11 3.88 -18.39
N MET A 360 -3.73 2.73 -17.83
CA MET A 360 -3.51 2.47 -16.39
C MET A 360 -3.77 3.62 -15.40
N ALA A 361 -2.79 4.43 -14.97
CA ALA A 361 -1.79 5.10 -15.82
C ALA A 361 -0.31 4.93 -15.39
N SER A 362 0.55 4.50 -16.31
CA SER A 362 2.01 4.65 -16.19
C SER A 362 2.47 5.98 -16.81
N ILE A 363 2.85 6.94 -15.96
CA ILE A 363 3.41 8.22 -16.42
C ILE A 363 4.92 8.06 -16.52
N GLU A 364 5.40 7.77 -17.73
CA GLU A 364 6.82 7.62 -18.04
C GLU A 364 7.41 8.98 -18.47
N LEU A 365 8.52 9.32 -17.85
CA LEU A 365 9.29 10.52 -18.14
C LEU A 365 10.65 10.12 -18.71
N ASP A 366 11.03 10.75 -19.82
CA ASP A 366 12.40 10.83 -20.30
C ASP A 366 12.59 12.26 -20.83
N LEU A 367 12.85 13.23 -19.94
CA LEU A 367 12.70 14.66 -20.25
C LEU A 367 13.78 15.55 -19.63
N ALA A 368 14.00 16.71 -20.24
CA ALA A 368 14.73 17.84 -19.66
C ALA A 368 14.02 19.17 -19.98
N TYR A 369 14.22 20.19 -19.15
CA TYR A 369 13.61 21.51 -19.34
C TYR A 369 14.58 22.65 -19.00
N ALA A 370 14.73 23.55 -19.96
CA ALA A 370 15.45 24.82 -19.86
C ALA A 370 14.52 25.96 -20.29
N TYR A 371 14.62 27.11 -19.63
CA TYR A 371 13.84 28.30 -20.01
C TYR A 371 14.34 28.95 -21.30
N GLY A 372 15.63 28.76 -21.63
CA GLY A 372 16.25 29.23 -22.87
C GLY A 372 16.13 28.21 -24.02
N PRO A 373 16.17 28.66 -25.29
CA PRO A 373 16.04 27.79 -26.46
C PRO A 373 17.32 27.00 -26.81
N ASP A 374 18.47 27.39 -26.27
CA ASP A 374 19.80 26.83 -26.55
C ASP A 374 20.61 26.72 -25.23
N PRO A 375 20.30 25.77 -24.33
CA PRO A 375 21.04 25.57 -23.09
C PRO A 375 22.43 24.97 -23.36
N ARG A 376 23.48 25.64 -22.86
CA ARG A 376 24.89 25.33 -23.12
C ARG A 376 25.62 24.71 -21.94
N GLY A 377 25.12 24.92 -20.72
CA GLY A 377 25.61 24.30 -19.49
C GLY A 377 24.48 23.73 -18.64
N GLU A 378 24.83 23.02 -17.57
CA GLU A 378 23.83 22.47 -16.65
C GLU A 378 23.00 23.55 -15.95
N ASP A 379 23.60 24.70 -15.65
CA ASP A 379 22.93 25.84 -14.99
C ASP A 379 21.82 26.48 -15.84
N ASP A 380 21.77 26.21 -17.15
CA ASP A 380 20.68 26.67 -18.03
C ASP A 380 19.40 25.82 -17.90
N TYR A 381 19.49 24.63 -17.29
CA TYR A 381 18.37 23.72 -17.08
C TYR A 381 17.71 23.91 -15.71
N ALA A 382 16.40 24.14 -15.70
CA ALA A 382 15.61 24.05 -14.48
C ALA A 382 15.24 22.58 -14.15
N LEU A 383 15.28 21.70 -15.15
CA LEU A 383 15.28 20.24 -15.01
C LEU A 383 16.36 19.66 -15.92
N LEU A 384 17.37 19.03 -15.31
CA LEU A 384 18.33 18.21 -16.03
C LEU A 384 17.66 16.91 -16.50
N PRO A 385 18.28 16.17 -17.46
CA PRO A 385 17.72 14.93 -17.98
C PRO A 385 17.29 13.95 -16.87
N LEU A 386 15.98 13.69 -16.82
CA LEU A 386 15.32 12.86 -15.83
C LEU A 386 14.60 11.70 -16.50
N ARG A 387 14.89 10.49 -16.03
CA ARG A 387 14.12 9.28 -16.36
C ARG A 387 13.44 8.74 -15.12
N PHE A 388 12.11 8.65 -15.15
CA PHE A 388 11.32 8.13 -14.04
C PHE A 388 9.93 7.69 -14.50
N THR A 389 9.37 6.66 -13.84
CA THR A 389 8.01 6.20 -14.07
C THR A 389 7.20 6.35 -12.79
N PHE A 390 6.07 7.06 -12.87
CA PHE A 390 5.04 6.97 -11.84
C PHE A 390 4.13 5.80 -12.21
N GLU A 391 4.16 4.75 -11.38
CA GLU A 391 3.25 3.59 -11.49
C GLU A 391 1.82 3.98 -11.14
N ASP A 392 0.86 3.29 -11.76
CA ASP A 392 -0.57 3.46 -11.52
C ASP A 392 -0.97 3.21 -10.07
N GLY A 393 -1.91 4.01 -9.58
CA GLY A 393 -2.46 3.92 -8.24
C GLY A 393 -1.46 4.14 -7.11
N GLY A 394 -0.24 4.62 -7.41
CA GLY A 394 0.79 4.91 -6.40
C GLY A 394 0.73 6.33 -5.83
N ALA A 395 1.23 6.50 -4.60
CA ALA A 395 1.35 7.80 -3.94
C ALA A 395 2.80 8.32 -3.94
N TYR A 396 3.05 9.44 -4.62
CA TYR A 396 4.37 10.01 -4.84
C TYR A 396 4.51 11.41 -4.27
N ALA A 397 5.63 11.69 -3.60
CA ALA A 397 6.02 13.07 -3.26
C ALA A 397 7.23 13.54 -4.06
N LEU A 398 7.18 14.77 -4.56
CA LEU A 398 8.33 15.52 -5.05
C LEU A 398 8.79 16.46 -3.92
N LEU A 399 9.99 16.24 -3.42
CA LEU A 399 10.53 16.90 -2.22
C LEU A 399 11.90 17.52 -2.50
N GLY A 400 12.20 18.67 -1.90
CA GLY A 400 13.50 19.33 -2.04
C GLY A 400 13.44 20.85 -1.82
N PRO A 401 14.59 21.55 -1.89
CA PRO A 401 14.65 23.00 -1.70
C PRO A 401 13.79 23.80 -2.68
N SER A 402 13.55 25.08 -2.37
CA SER A 402 12.96 26.01 -3.32
C SER A 402 13.87 26.17 -4.55
N GLY A 403 13.28 26.25 -5.75
CA GLY A 403 14.02 26.38 -7.01
C GLY A 403 14.66 25.09 -7.56
N CYS A 404 14.53 23.92 -6.91
CA CYS A 404 15.16 22.68 -7.42
C CYS A 404 14.43 21.98 -8.59
N GLY A 405 13.34 22.56 -9.12
CA GLY A 405 12.63 22.06 -10.30
C GLY A 405 11.29 21.35 -10.05
N LYS A 406 10.87 21.12 -8.79
CA LYS A 406 9.65 20.33 -8.46
C LYS A 406 8.38 20.75 -9.23
N THR A 407 8.01 22.03 -9.16
CA THR A 407 6.84 22.59 -9.85
C THR A 407 7.04 22.62 -11.37
N THR A 408 8.27 22.77 -11.85
CA THR A 408 8.61 22.65 -13.28
C THR A 408 8.35 21.23 -13.77
N LEU A 409 8.70 20.21 -12.99
CA LEU A 409 8.44 18.81 -13.29
C LEU A 409 6.95 18.51 -13.27
N LEU A 410 6.24 18.96 -12.24
CA LEU A 410 4.78 18.82 -12.14
C LEU A 410 4.06 19.48 -13.33
N ASN A 411 4.53 20.65 -13.78
CA ASN A 411 3.96 21.34 -14.94
C ASN A 411 4.33 20.69 -16.28
N CYS A 412 5.49 20.02 -16.37
CA CYS A 412 5.83 19.15 -17.51
C CYS A 412 4.95 17.91 -17.57
N VAL A 413 4.59 17.31 -16.43
CA VAL A 413 3.63 16.20 -16.30
C VAL A 413 2.22 16.66 -16.64
N SER A 414 1.78 17.82 -16.13
CA SER A 414 0.43 18.34 -16.36
C SER A 414 0.21 18.87 -17.78
N GLY A 415 1.27 19.23 -18.50
CA GLY A 415 1.18 19.82 -19.84
C GLY A 415 0.97 21.33 -19.84
N LEU A 416 1.15 21.99 -18.69
CA LEU A 416 1.30 23.45 -18.61
C LEU A 416 2.65 23.92 -19.15
N LEU A 417 3.68 23.09 -19.03
CA LEU A 417 4.97 23.26 -19.70
C LEU A 417 5.21 22.11 -20.67
N ARG A 418 5.83 22.43 -21.81
CA ARG A 418 6.38 21.43 -22.73
C ARG A 418 7.87 21.26 -22.40
N PRO A 419 8.37 20.02 -22.18
CA PRO A 419 9.80 19.77 -22.07
C PRO A 419 10.59 20.35 -23.25
N SER A 420 11.77 20.92 -22.97
CA SER A 420 12.69 21.41 -24.00
C SER A 420 13.35 20.26 -24.76
N GLN A 421 13.50 19.10 -24.09
CA GLN A 421 14.00 17.86 -24.67
C GLN A 421 13.22 16.67 -24.13
N GLY A 422 13.23 15.57 -24.89
CA GLY A 422 12.63 14.30 -24.47
C GLY A 422 11.11 14.27 -24.59
N ARG A 423 10.47 13.38 -23.83
CA ARG A 423 9.05 13.02 -23.93
C ARG A 423 8.41 12.79 -22.56
N VAL A 424 7.09 12.98 -22.52
CA VAL A 424 6.19 12.51 -21.47
C VAL A 424 5.24 11.51 -22.12
N LEU A 425 5.22 10.27 -21.63
CA LEU A 425 4.30 9.25 -22.08
C LEU A 425 3.30 8.95 -20.97
N PHE A 426 2.03 8.81 -21.35
CA PHE A 426 1.01 8.20 -20.49
C PHE A 426 0.70 6.86 -21.17
N ASP A 427 1.11 5.76 -20.55
CA ASP A 427 0.81 4.40 -21.01
C ASP A 427 1.38 4.08 -22.39
N GLY A 428 2.65 4.42 -22.59
CA GLY A 428 3.33 4.37 -23.87
C GLY A 428 2.81 5.36 -24.93
N GLN A 429 1.73 6.12 -24.68
CA GLN A 429 1.30 7.19 -25.59
C GLN A 429 2.05 8.48 -25.32
N ASP A 430 2.74 9.01 -26.34
CA ASP A 430 3.36 10.33 -26.26
C ASP A 430 2.29 11.43 -26.08
N VAL A 431 2.34 12.10 -24.94
CA VAL A 431 1.47 13.23 -24.58
C VAL A 431 2.21 14.57 -24.51
N THR A 432 3.48 14.61 -24.93
CA THR A 432 4.38 15.76 -24.75
C THR A 432 3.80 17.07 -25.28
N GLY A 433 3.09 17.03 -26.41
CA GLY A 433 2.40 18.18 -27.02
C GLY A 433 0.93 18.36 -26.61
N ARG A 434 0.35 17.47 -25.79
CA ARG A 434 -1.06 17.51 -25.37
C ARG A 434 -1.28 18.49 -24.22
N THR A 435 -2.40 19.19 -24.23
CA THR A 435 -2.83 20.12 -23.16
C THR A 435 -3.25 19.37 -21.88
N PRO A 436 -3.35 20.03 -20.71
CA PRO A 436 -3.80 19.39 -19.46
C PRO A 436 -5.17 18.71 -19.57
N GLN A 437 -6.08 19.27 -20.36
CA GLN A 437 -7.39 18.66 -20.65
C GLN A 437 -7.24 17.34 -21.43
N GLN A 438 -6.38 17.33 -22.46
CA GLN A 438 -6.12 16.17 -23.31
C GLN A 438 -5.29 15.07 -22.62
N ARG A 439 -4.53 15.43 -21.56
CA ARG A 439 -3.85 14.49 -20.65
C ARG A 439 -4.78 13.94 -19.55
N ASN A 440 -6.00 14.46 -19.46
CA ASN A 440 -7.04 14.00 -18.55
C ASN A 440 -6.67 14.03 -17.05
N ILE A 441 -5.69 14.84 -16.63
CA ILE A 441 -5.29 14.98 -15.22
C ILE A 441 -6.22 15.93 -14.44
N ALA A 442 -6.10 15.93 -13.11
CA ALA A 442 -6.53 17.05 -12.27
C ALA A 442 -5.30 17.68 -11.61
N GLN A 443 -5.27 19.02 -11.49
CA GLN A 443 -4.20 19.73 -10.79
C GLN A 443 -4.81 20.67 -9.74
N VAL A 444 -4.29 20.59 -8.52
CA VAL A 444 -4.55 21.51 -7.41
C VAL A 444 -3.33 22.40 -7.25
N PHE A 445 -3.52 23.71 -7.31
CA PHE A 445 -2.44 24.70 -7.23
C PHE A 445 -2.17 25.14 -5.79
N GLN A 446 -0.98 25.70 -5.56
CA GLN A 446 -0.51 26.22 -4.27
C GLN A 446 -1.47 27.25 -3.66
N PHE A 447 -2.04 28.12 -4.50
CA PHE A 447 -3.07 29.07 -4.09
C PHE A 447 -4.47 28.50 -4.37
N PRO A 448 -5.45 28.68 -3.45
CA PRO A 448 -6.81 28.17 -3.63
C PRO A 448 -7.54 28.88 -4.77
N VAL A 449 -7.51 28.27 -5.95
CA VAL A 449 -8.35 28.72 -7.08
C VAL A 449 -9.78 28.25 -6.83
N VAL A 450 -10.64 29.16 -6.40
CA VAL A 450 -12.07 28.92 -6.16
C VAL A 450 -12.93 30.01 -6.82
N TYR A 451 -14.15 29.66 -7.21
CA TYR A 451 -15.12 30.63 -7.72
C TYR A 451 -15.86 31.26 -6.54
N ASP A 452 -15.42 32.45 -6.12
CA ASP A 452 -15.93 33.15 -4.94
C ASP A 452 -17.44 33.49 -5.00
N THR A 453 -18.01 33.61 -6.20
CA THR A 453 -19.43 33.86 -6.43
C THR A 453 -20.31 32.60 -6.31
N MET A 454 -19.71 31.40 -6.42
CA MET A 454 -20.39 30.11 -6.33
C MET A 454 -20.48 29.62 -4.88
N THR A 455 -21.44 28.73 -4.60
CA THR A 455 -21.48 27.99 -3.34
C THR A 455 -20.32 26.99 -3.24
N VAL A 456 -20.07 26.42 -2.05
CA VAL A 456 -19.13 25.31 -1.88
C VAL A 456 -19.57 24.09 -2.70
N ALA A 457 -20.87 23.76 -2.65
CA ALA A 457 -21.46 22.70 -3.45
C ALA A 457 -21.25 22.92 -4.97
N ASP A 458 -21.49 24.14 -5.46
CA ASP A 458 -21.28 24.51 -6.87
C ASP A 458 -19.80 24.46 -7.27
N ASN A 459 -18.89 24.91 -6.40
CA ASN A 459 -17.44 24.83 -6.65
C ASN A 459 -16.99 23.37 -6.85
N LEU A 460 -17.42 22.48 -5.95
CA LEU A 460 -17.13 21.04 -6.03
C LEU A 460 -17.86 20.38 -7.20
N ALA A 461 -19.06 20.83 -7.55
CA ALA A 461 -19.83 20.32 -8.69
C ALA A 461 -19.24 20.73 -10.05
N PHE A 462 -18.60 21.90 -10.15
CA PHE A 462 -18.19 22.52 -11.40
C PHE A 462 -17.34 21.64 -12.33
N PRO A 463 -16.30 20.91 -11.87
CA PRO A 463 -15.51 20.02 -12.72
C PRO A 463 -16.34 18.88 -13.34
N LEU A 464 -17.36 18.40 -12.62
CA LEU A 464 -18.27 17.35 -13.07
C LEU A 464 -19.33 17.90 -14.04
N ARG A 465 -19.89 19.09 -13.77
CA ARG A 465 -20.84 19.78 -14.66
C ARG A 465 -20.23 20.03 -16.04
N ASN A 466 -18.97 20.49 -16.09
CA ASN A 466 -18.26 20.73 -17.35
C ASN A 466 -18.00 19.46 -18.18
N ARG A 467 -18.09 18.28 -17.56
CA ARG A 467 -17.97 16.97 -18.22
C ARG A 467 -19.33 16.34 -18.55
N GLY A 468 -20.43 17.06 -18.33
CA GLY A 468 -21.78 16.56 -18.59
C GLY A 468 -22.24 15.45 -17.63
N VAL A 469 -21.59 15.31 -16.46
CA VAL A 469 -21.97 14.30 -15.45
C VAL A 469 -23.42 14.57 -14.99
N PRO A 470 -24.31 13.56 -14.90
CA PRO A 470 -25.69 13.79 -14.49
C PRO A 470 -25.78 14.35 -13.07
N GLN A 471 -26.67 15.33 -12.86
CA GLN A 471 -26.77 16.12 -11.62
C GLN A 471 -26.91 15.29 -10.34
N ALA A 472 -27.56 14.12 -10.39
CA ALA A 472 -27.72 13.28 -9.21
C ALA A 472 -26.38 12.71 -8.71
N HIS A 473 -25.52 12.26 -9.63
CA HIS A 473 -24.16 11.79 -9.34
C HIS A 473 -23.20 12.91 -8.99
N ILE A 474 -23.47 14.13 -9.49
CA ILE A 474 -22.80 15.33 -8.99
C ILE A 474 -23.12 15.51 -7.50
N ARG A 475 -24.39 15.43 -7.09
CA ARG A 475 -24.76 15.53 -5.66
C ARG A 475 -24.13 14.42 -4.82
N GLU A 476 -24.20 13.17 -5.26
CA GLU A 476 -23.58 12.00 -4.61
C GLU A 476 -22.08 12.21 -4.38
N ARG A 477 -21.33 12.50 -5.46
CA ARG A 477 -19.87 12.65 -5.43
C ARG A 477 -19.43 13.90 -4.68
N VAL A 478 -20.16 15.02 -4.81
CA VAL A 478 -19.91 16.24 -4.03
C VAL A 478 -20.19 15.99 -2.55
N GLY A 479 -21.25 15.28 -2.20
CA GLY A 479 -21.56 14.91 -0.82
C GLY A 479 -20.43 14.10 -0.17
N ARG A 480 -20.01 13.00 -0.81
CA ARG A 480 -18.91 12.13 -0.32
C ARG A 480 -17.60 12.90 -0.11
N ILE A 481 -17.18 13.71 -1.09
CA ILE A 481 -15.95 14.52 -0.98
C ILE A 481 -16.10 15.65 0.05
N ALA A 482 -17.28 16.25 0.17
CA ALA A 482 -17.54 17.28 1.19
C ALA A 482 -17.53 16.69 2.60
N GLU A 483 -18.01 15.46 2.81
CA GLU A 483 -17.92 14.76 4.08
C GLU A 483 -16.45 14.47 4.44
N MET A 484 -15.68 13.89 3.52
CA MET A 484 -14.27 13.57 3.71
C MET A 484 -13.39 14.78 4.05
N LEU A 485 -13.73 15.95 3.51
CA LEU A 485 -13.01 17.20 3.72
C LEU A 485 -13.65 18.10 4.81
N GLU A 486 -14.70 17.63 5.47
CA GLU A 486 -15.45 18.36 6.52
C GLU A 486 -16.08 19.69 6.03
N LEU A 487 -16.48 19.72 4.77
CA LEU A 487 -17.17 20.84 4.12
C LEU A 487 -18.70 20.75 4.17
N SER A 488 -19.28 19.62 4.63
CA SER A 488 -20.73 19.37 4.61
C SER A 488 -21.56 20.49 5.25
N ALA A 489 -21.11 21.05 6.39
CA ALA A 489 -21.81 22.11 7.10
C ALA A 489 -21.80 23.48 6.38
N VAL A 490 -20.97 23.65 5.34
CA VAL A 490 -20.81 24.91 4.59
C VAL A 490 -21.15 24.79 3.10
N LEU A 491 -21.72 23.65 2.66
CA LEU A 491 -22.04 23.36 1.25
C LEU A 491 -22.81 24.49 0.55
N GLU A 492 -23.84 25.04 1.20
CA GLU A 492 -24.69 26.11 0.63
C GLU A 492 -24.11 27.53 0.78
N ARG A 493 -22.97 27.71 1.46
CA ARG A 493 -22.34 29.02 1.62
C ARG A 493 -21.53 29.39 0.38
N ARG A 494 -21.52 30.68 0.02
CA ARG A 494 -20.62 31.22 -1.02
C ARG A 494 -19.17 31.20 -0.56
N ALA A 495 -18.26 30.86 -1.47
CA ALA A 495 -16.83 30.77 -1.18
C ALA A 495 -16.21 32.12 -0.76
N SER A 496 -16.75 33.27 -1.22
CA SER A 496 -16.27 34.61 -0.87
C SER A 496 -16.22 34.89 0.65
N GLY A 497 -17.09 34.25 1.44
CA GLY A 497 -17.20 34.46 2.89
C GLY A 497 -16.59 33.36 3.75
N LEU A 498 -15.55 32.66 3.25
CA LEU A 498 -14.87 31.55 3.91
C LEU A 498 -13.40 31.84 4.19
N THR A 499 -12.83 31.15 5.18
CA THR A 499 -11.40 31.23 5.55
C THR A 499 -10.50 30.68 4.45
N ALA A 500 -9.21 31.01 4.51
CA ALA A 500 -8.21 30.45 3.59
C ALA A 500 -8.19 28.91 3.64
N ASP A 501 -8.26 28.31 4.83
CA ASP A 501 -8.31 26.85 5.00
C ASP A 501 -9.51 26.23 4.31
N ALA A 502 -10.70 26.83 4.46
CA ALA A 502 -11.91 26.37 3.81
C ALA A 502 -11.82 26.52 2.27
N LYS A 503 -11.28 27.63 1.76
CA LYS A 503 -11.01 27.80 0.31
C LYS A 503 -10.03 26.76 -0.21
N GLN A 504 -9.02 26.36 0.57
CA GLN A 504 -8.07 25.33 0.18
C GLN A 504 -8.65 23.91 0.28
N LYS A 505 -9.47 23.61 1.30
CA LYS A 505 -10.31 22.39 1.36
C LYS A 505 -11.20 22.29 0.11
N ILE A 506 -11.80 23.39 -0.34
CA ILE A 506 -12.58 23.43 -1.60
C ILE A 506 -11.69 23.16 -2.83
N SER A 507 -10.52 23.81 -2.91
CA SER A 507 -9.56 23.62 -4.02
C SER A 507 -9.11 22.16 -4.15
N LEU A 508 -8.78 21.51 -3.02
CA LEU A 508 -8.50 20.08 -2.92
C LEU A 508 -9.70 19.25 -3.41
N GLY A 509 -10.90 19.52 -2.89
CA GLY A 509 -12.11 18.82 -3.27
C GLY A 509 -12.41 18.90 -4.77
N ARG A 510 -12.16 20.04 -5.43
CA ARG A 510 -12.29 20.21 -6.89
C ARG A 510 -11.39 19.28 -7.70
N GLY A 511 -10.25 18.87 -7.16
CA GLY A 511 -9.43 17.80 -7.74
C GLY A 511 -10.04 16.42 -7.49
N LEU A 512 -10.37 16.12 -6.23
CA LEU A 512 -10.76 14.80 -5.74
C LEU A 512 -12.16 14.33 -6.17
N VAL A 513 -13.08 15.25 -6.50
CA VAL A 513 -14.40 14.89 -7.07
C VAL A 513 -14.28 14.11 -8.38
N ARG A 514 -13.20 14.30 -9.14
CA ARG A 514 -12.97 13.59 -10.40
C ARG A 514 -12.33 12.22 -10.13
N SER A 515 -13.10 11.16 -10.37
CA SER A 515 -12.60 9.77 -10.43
C SER A 515 -12.14 9.36 -11.83
N ASP A 516 -12.27 10.25 -12.82
CA ASP A 516 -12.03 9.99 -14.25
C ASP A 516 -10.66 10.52 -14.71
N VAL A 517 -9.65 10.50 -13.84
CA VAL A 517 -8.33 11.12 -14.03
C VAL A 517 -7.23 10.09 -14.13
N SER A 518 -6.24 10.32 -15.00
CA SER A 518 -5.00 9.54 -15.04
C SER A 518 -4.09 9.80 -13.84
N ALA A 519 -4.13 11.02 -13.28
CA ALA A 519 -3.46 11.38 -12.03
C ALA A 519 -4.08 12.64 -11.41
N ILE A 520 -3.91 12.77 -10.09
CA ILE A 520 -4.13 14.02 -9.36
C ILE A 520 -2.78 14.60 -8.94
N LEU A 521 -2.53 15.82 -9.41
CA LEU A 521 -1.30 16.57 -9.22
C LEU A 521 -1.55 17.64 -8.16
N PHE A 522 -0.80 17.64 -7.06
CA PHE A 522 -0.88 18.68 -6.04
C PHE A 522 0.41 19.50 -6.04
N ASP A 523 0.29 20.82 -6.18
CA ASP A 523 1.42 21.75 -6.10
C ASP A 523 1.36 22.47 -4.74
N GLU A 524 2.15 22.02 -3.76
CA GLU A 524 2.22 22.57 -2.40
C GLU A 524 0.85 22.87 -1.73
N PRO A 525 -0.10 21.90 -1.71
CA PRO A 525 -1.53 22.16 -1.47
C PRO A 525 -1.90 22.44 0.00
N LEU A 526 -0.95 22.35 0.93
CA LEU A 526 -1.18 22.58 2.37
C LEU A 526 -0.43 23.81 2.90
N THR A 527 0.20 24.63 2.05
CA THR A 527 1.03 25.76 2.52
C THR A 527 0.26 26.85 3.25
N VAL A 528 -0.98 27.12 2.84
CA VAL A 528 -1.86 28.13 3.45
C VAL A 528 -2.82 27.53 4.50
N ILE A 529 -2.50 26.33 5.01
CA ILE A 529 -3.29 25.63 6.04
C ILE A 529 -2.62 25.73 7.41
N ASP A 530 -3.42 25.95 8.46
CA ASP A 530 -2.96 25.89 9.85
C ASP A 530 -2.25 24.55 10.19
N PRO A 531 -1.12 24.54 10.92
CA PRO A 531 -0.36 23.32 11.24
C PRO A 531 -1.15 22.16 11.85
N HIS A 532 -2.21 22.42 12.62
CA HIS A 532 -3.07 21.38 13.18
C HIS A 532 -3.95 20.75 12.08
N LEU A 533 -4.60 21.58 11.26
CA LEU A 533 -5.43 21.13 10.14
C LEU A 533 -4.61 20.41 9.05
N LYS A 534 -3.32 20.73 8.89
CA LYS A 534 -2.41 19.98 8.00
C LYS A 534 -2.33 18.50 8.34
N TRP A 535 -2.37 18.12 9.62
CA TRP A 535 -2.29 16.71 10.02
C TRP A 535 -3.57 15.95 9.65
N GLU A 536 -4.73 16.55 9.93
CA GLU A 536 -6.04 16.03 9.53
C GLU A 536 -6.14 15.83 8.01
N LEU A 537 -5.80 16.86 7.23
CA LEU A 537 -5.88 16.79 5.77
C LEU A 537 -4.91 15.77 5.16
N ARG A 538 -3.70 15.60 5.72
CA ARG A 538 -2.80 14.51 5.30
C ARG A 538 -3.41 13.13 5.51
N ARG A 539 -4.06 12.91 6.65
CA ARG A 539 -4.77 11.65 6.94
C ARG A 539 -5.92 11.45 5.96
N LYS A 540 -6.74 12.48 5.72
CA LYS A 540 -7.83 12.45 4.74
C LYS A 540 -7.36 12.16 3.32
N LEU A 541 -6.26 12.77 2.87
CA LEU A 541 -5.68 12.47 1.56
C LEU A 541 -5.19 11.01 1.46
N LYS A 542 -4.68 10.42 2.56
CA LYS A 542 -4.27 9.01 2.62
C LYS A 542 -5.47 8.05 2.65
N GLU A 543 -6.53 8.38 3.39
CA GLU A 543 -7.83 7.67 3.36
C GLU A 543 -8.40 7.64 1.93
N ILE A 544 -8.51 8.82 1.29
CA ILE A 544 -9.01 9.01 -0.09
C ILE A 544 -8.16 8.26 -1.12
N HIS A 545 -6.83 8.26 -0.97
CA HIS A 545 -5.93 7.50 -1.82
C HIS A 545 -6.14 5.98 -1.67
N HIS A 546 -6.28 5.48 -0.44
CA HIS A 546 -6.54 4.06 -0.18
C HIS A 546 -7.87 3.61 -0.78
N GLU A 547 -8.91 4.44 -0.65
CA GLU A 547 -10.27 4.18 -1.10
C GLU A 547 -10.44 4.22 -2.63
N PHE A 548 -9.84 5.21 -3.31
CA PHE A 548 -10.03 5.39 -4.76
C PHE A 548 -8.86 4.90 -5.62
N LYS A 549 -7.71 4.56 -5.03
CA LYS A 549 -6.49 4.07 -5.72
C LYS A 549 -6.09 4.95 -6.92
N LEU A 550 -6.20 6.26 -6.76
CA LEU A 550 -5.79 7.25 -7.76
C LEU A 550 -4.29 7.51 -7.66
N THR A 551 -3.59 7.59 -8.79
CA THR A 551 -2.20 8.05 -8.87
C THR A 551 -2.09 9.48 -8.35
N LEU A 552 -1.37 9.68 -7.24
CA LEU A 552 -1.18 11.00 -6.62
C LEU A 552 0.27 11.43 -6.76
N ILE A 553 0.50 12.64 -7.30
CA ILE A 553 1.83 13.28 -7.34
C ILE A 553 1.74 14.60 -6.56
N TYR A 554 2.49 14.70 -5.47
CA TYR A 554 2.39 15.80 -4.50
C TYR A 554 3.73 16.54 -4.37
N VAL A 555 3.77 17.81 -4.75
CA VAL A 555 4.93 18.68 -4.52
C VAL A 555 4.85 19.27 -3.12
N THR A 556 5.95 19.22 -2.37
CA THR A 556 6.09 19.97 -1.11
C THR A 556 7.55 20.28 -0.78
N HIS A 557 7.75 21.22 0.13
CA HIS A 557 9.01 21.46 0.81
C HIS A 557 9.01 20.90 2.24
N ASP A 558 7.86 20.50 2.78
CA ASP A 558 7.72 19.89 4.10
C ASP A 558 7.99 18.38 4.02
N GLN A 559 9.04 17.94 4.70
CA GLN A 559 9.46 16.54 4.75
C GLN A 559 8.42 15.67 5.47
N THR A 560 7.77 16.22 6.51
CA THR A 560 6.73 15.54 7.27
C THR A 560 5.48 15.33 6.42
N GLU A 561 5.18 16.24 5.49
CA GLU A 561 4.14 16.01 4.50
C GLU A 561 4.53 14.85 3.58
N ALA A 562 5.68 14.96 2.90
CA ALA A 562 6.16 13.96 1.94
C ALA A 562 6.27 12.54 2.54
N LEU A 563 6.90 12.39 3.70
CA LEU A 563 7.19 11.09 4.32
C LEU A 563 5.97 10.43 4.98
N THR A 564 4.86 11.15 5.20
CA THR A 564 3.66 10.60 5.88
C THR A 564 2.68 9.92 4.91
N PHE A 565 2.43 10.54 3.75
CA PHE A 565 1.41 10.06 2.81
C PHE A 565 1.98 9.23 1.66
N ALA A 566 3.21 9.52 1.21
CA ALA A 566 3.77 8.91 0.00
C ALA A 566 4.38 7.52 0.26
N GLU A 567 4.20 6.63 -0.72
CA GLU A 567 4.89 5.34 -0.79
C GLU A 567 6.30 5.52 -1.35
N ARG A 568 6.48 6.50 -2.26
CA ARG A 568 7.78 6.87 -2.84
C ARG A 568 7.99 8.38 -2.83
N VAL A 569 9.19 8.80 -2.47
CA VAL A 569 9.58 10.21 -2.43
C VAL A 569 10.78 10.42 -3.35
N MET A 570 10.66 11.37 -4.28
CA MET A 570 11.73 11.85 -5.14
C MET A 570 12.35 13.09 -4.51
N VAL A 571 13.59 12.97 -4.05
CA VAL A 571 14.36 14.09 -3.49
C VAL A 571 15.12 14.80 -4.60
N MET A 572 14.78 16.06 -4.86
CA MET A 572 15.31 16.87 -5.96
C MET A 572 16.26 17.98 -5.47
N SER A 573 17.34 18.21 -6.22
CA SER A 573 18.30 19.30 -5.98
C SER A 573 18.89 19.77 -7.32
N ARG A 574 18.97 21.10 -7.53
CA ARG A 574 19.54 21.72 -8.74
C ARG A 574 19.07 21.06 -10.06
N GLY A 575 17.75 20.89 -10.23
CA GLY A 575 17.17 20.29 -11.42
C GLY A 575 17.36 18.77 -11.59
N ARG A 576 18.09 18.09 -10.68
CA ARG A 576 18.27 16.63 -10.67
C ARG A 576 17.35 15.96 -9.65
N ALA A 577 16.86 14.76 -9.94
CA ALA A 577 16.42 13.82 -8.91
C ALA A 577 17.66 13.13 -8.31
N VAL A 578 17.99 13.45 -7.06
CA VAL A 578 19.19 12.94 -6.37
C VAL A 578 18.96 11.51 -5.85
N GLN A 579 17.76 11.22 -5.37
CA GLN A 579 17.35 9.88 -4.95
C GLN A 579 15.84 9.73 -5.06
N VAL A 580 15.38 8.54 -5.45
CA VAL A 580 13.99 8.10 -5.27
C VAL A 580 14.00 6.85 -4.42
N GLY A 581 13.13 6.78 -3.41
CA GLY A 581 13.04 5.63 -2.50
C GLY A 581 11.79 5.70 -1.64
N THR A 582 11.61 4.71 -0.76
CA THR A 582 10.60 4.79 0.30
C THR A 582 11.03 5.83 1.35
N PRO A 583 10.11 6.33 2.20
CA PRO A 583 10.46 7.17 3.34
C PRO A 583 11.56 6.57 4.23
N ASP A 584 11.52 5.26 4.45
CA ASP A 584 12.50 4.52 5.26
C ASP A 584 13.90 4.50 4.59
N ASP A 585 13.97 4.24 3.27
CA ASP A 585 15.25 4.26 2.53
C ASP A 585 15.94 5.62 2.60
N LEU A 586 15.17 6.71 2.49
CA LEU A 586 15.68 8.09 2.54
C LEU A 586 16.13 8.49 3.96
N PHE A 587 15.50 7.93 4.99
CA PHE A 587 15.85 8.22 6.37
C PHE A 587 17.03 7.37 6.86
N GLU A 588 16.94 6.05 6.75
CA GLU A 588 17.90 5.09 7.31
C GLU A 588 19.22 5.04 6.54
N ARG A 589 19.15 4.83 5.22
CA ARG A 589 20.33 4.59 4.36
C ARG A 589 20.26 5.44 3.09
N PRO A 590 20.26 6.78 3.21
CA PRO A 590 20.24 7.67 2.07
C PRO A 590 21.43 7.38 1.15
N ALA A 591 21.17 7.32 -0.15
CA ALA A 591 22.18 6.96 -1.16
C ALA A 591 23.18 8.09 -1.43
N HIS A 592 22.87 9.32 -0.98
CA HIS A 592 23.69 10.51 -1.22
C HIS A 592 23.70 11.40 0.02
N THR A 593 24.84 12.02 0.35
CA THR A 593 25.02 12.86 1.56
C THR A 593 24.03 14.01 1.65
N PHE A 594 23.78 14.73 0.55
CA PHE A 594 22.71 15.73 0.42
C PHE A 594 21.36 15.21 0.94
N VAL A 595 20.95 13.99 0.60
CA VAL A 595 19.68 13.42 1.06
C VAL A 595 19.73 13.15 2.57
N GLY A 596 20.84 12.60 3.07
CA GLY A 596 21.02 12.41 4.51
C GLY A 596 21.04 13.72 5.29
N HIS A 597 21.61 14.79 4.74
CA HIS A 597 21.62 16.12 5.35
C HIS A 597 20.25 16.80 5.28
N PHE A 598 19.55 16.64 4.14
CA PHE A 598 18.28 17.31 3.87
C PHE A 598 17.13 16.65 4.63
N ILE A 599 17.02 15.32 4.60
CA ILE A 599 16.00 14.55 5.30
C ILE A 599 16.33 14.47 6.80
N GLY A 600 15.34 14.67 7.67
CA GLY A 600 15.48 14.61 9.13
C GLY A 600 15.68 15.98 9.78
N SER A 601 15.28 16.11 11.05
CA SER A 601 15.41 17.34 11.83
C SER A 601 15.96 17.06 13.23
N PRO A 602 17.26 17.30 13.49
CA PRO A 602 18.28 17.76 12.53
C PRO A 602 18.63 16.71 11.47
N GLY A 603 19.22 17.15 10.35
CA GLY A 603 19.79 16.27 9.34
C GLY A 603 20.96 15.41 9.84
N MET A 604 21.35 14.41 9.06
CA MET A 604 22.47 13.50 9.36
C MET A 604 23.78 14.27 9.60
N ASN A 605 24.54 13.84 10.61
CA ASN A 605 25.90 14.32 10.85
C ASN A 605 26.84 13.66 9.85
N PHE A 606 27.72 14.43 9.22
CA PHE A 606 28.76 13.91 8.34
C PHE A 606 30.13 14.28 8.90
N LEU A 607 30.92 13.26 9.25
CA LEU A 607 32.27 13.40 9.76
C LEU A 607 33.27 13.06 8.64
N PRO A 608 34.14 13.98 8.22
CA PRO A 608 35.26 13.67 7.35
C PRO A 608 36.16 12.59 7.98
N ALA A 609 36.47 11.56 7.22
CA ALA A 609 37.22 10.41 7.70
C ALA A 609 38.13 9.83 6.60
N GLU A 610 39.12 9.04 7.00
CA GLU A 610 40.06 8.37 6.08
C GLU A 610 40.23 6.91 6.50
N TRP A 611 40.25 5.99 5.53
CA TRP A 611 40.68 4.62 5.80
C TRP A 611 42.20 4.49 5.61
N ARG A 612 42.92 4.29 6.71
CA ARG A 612 44.38 4.28 6.74
C ARG A 612 44.93 3.39 7.85
N ASP A 613 46.06 2.72 7.60
CA ASP A 613 46.76 1.84 8.56
C ASP A 613 45.84 0.76 9.20
N GLY A 614 44.90 0.25 8.39
CA GLY A 614 43.92 -0.78 8.79
C GLY A 614 42.81 -0.30 9.74
N ALA A 615 42.53 1.01 9.80
CA ALA A 615 41.43 1.55 10.57
C ALA A 615 40.81 2.80 9.93
N LEU A 616 39.60 3.15 10.38
CA LEU A 616 38.98 4.42 10.07
C LEU A 616 39.50 5.50 11.03
N ARG A 617 39.91 6.65 10.49
CA ARG A 617 40.38 7.80 11.26
C ARG A 617 39.43 8.99 11.08
N ILE A 618 39.15 9.70 12.16
CA ILE A 618 38.40 10.96 12.16
C ILE A 618 39.25 11.98 12.92
N GLY A 619 39.81 12.95 12.21
CA GLY A 619 40.80 13.86 12.79
C GLY A 619 41.98 13.09 13.41
N SER A 620 42.35 13.44 14.65
CA SER A 620 43.37 12.68 15.41
C SER A 620 42.97 11.24 15.77
N GLN A 621 41.66 10.96 15.89
CA GLN A 621 41.15 9.72 16.49
C GLN A 621 41.18 8.54 15.53
N ARG A 622 41.61 7.38 16.04
CA ARG A 622 41.46 6.07 15.41
C ARG A 622 40.19 5.42 15.96
N LEU A 623 39.23 5.07 15.09
CA LEU A 623 38.02 4.37 15.50
C LEU A 623 38.15 2.86 15.34
N GLU A 624 37.76 2.13 16.38
CA GLU A 624 37.67 0.67 16.43
C GLU A 624 36.19 0.23 16.43
N GLY A 625 35.92 -1.07 16.28
CA GLY A 625 34.55 -1.60 16.33
C GLY A 625 33.79 -1.63 14.99
N LEU A 626 34.49 -1.44 13.86
CA LEU A 626 33.93 -1.71 12.53
C LEU A 626 33.70 -3.22 12.35
N THR A 627 32.60 -3.57 11.68
CA THR A 627 32.38 -4.95 11.22
C THR A 627 33.32 -5.30 10.06
N ALA A 628 33.57 -6.60 9.84
CA ALA A 628 34.43 -7.07 8.76
C ALA A 628 34.00 -6.53 7.38
N GLY A 629 32.70 -6.53 7.07
CA GLY A 629 32.17 -5.99 5.81
C GLY A 629 32.35 -4.47 5.67
N GLN A 630 32.25 -3.70 6.76
CA GLN A 630 32.53 -2.26 6.72
C GLN A 630 34.02 -1.99 6.50
N ALA A 631 34.91 -2.77 7.12
CA ALA A 631 36.35 -2.67 6.88
C ALA A 631 36.73 -3.04 5.44
N GLU A 632 36.11 -4.08 4.86
CA GLU A 632 36.29 -4.49 3.47
C GLU A 632 35.80 -3.42 2.48
N ALA A 633 34.60 -2.87 2.68
CA ALA A 633 34.05 -1.81 1.85
C ALA A 633 34.92 -0.52 1.87
N LEU A 634 35.56 -0.24 3.00
CA LEU A 634 36.50 0.87 3.17
C LEU A 634 37.92 0.54 2.67
N ALA A 635 38.28 -0.73 2.46
CA ALA A 635 39.64 -1.19 2.18
C ALA A 635 40.28 -0.60 0.91
N GLN A 636 39.47 -0.10 -0.02
CA GLN A 636 39.94 0.66 -1.19
C GLN A 636 40.66 1.98 -0.82
N GLY A 637 40.56 2.43 0.44
CA GLY A 637 41.26 3.59 0.97
C GLY A 637 40.65 4.94 0.58
N GLY A 638 41.42 5.99 0.84
CA GLY A 638 41.09 7.37 0.49
C GLY A 638 40.12 8.07 1.44
N PRO A 639 39.74 9.33 1.10
CA PRO A 639 38.81 10.11 1.89
C PRO A 639 37.39 9.53 1.80
N VAL A 640 36.71 9.49 2.93
CA VAL A 640 35.32 9.07 3.07
C VAL A 640 34.59 10.00 4.06
N LYS A 641 33.26 9.91 4.12
CA LYS A 641 32.47 10.55 5.18
C LYS A 641 31.73 9.48 5.97
N LEU A 642 31.82 9.53 7.30
CA LEU A 642 30.94 8.78 8.19
C LEU A 642 29.65 9.59 8.36
N GLY A 643 28.52 9.05 7.92
CA GLY A 643 27.19 9.60 8.13
C GLY A 643 26.44 8.89 9.27
N VAL A 644 25.96 9.65 10.26
CA VAL A 644 25.19 9.11 11.39
C VAL A 644 24.09 10.08 11.85
N ARG A 645 22.87 9.55 12.03
CA ARG A 645 21.69 10.31 12.45
C ARG A 645 21.85 10.86 13.88
N PRO A 646 21.38 12.09 14.19
CA PRO A 646 21.33 12.60 15.56
C PRO A 646 20.62 11.67 16.55
N GLU A 647 19.59 10.96 16.10
CA GLU A 647 18.81 9.98 16.86
C GLU A 647 19.60 8.70 17.23
N TYR A 648 20.69 8.42 16.50
CA TYR A 648 21.50 7.21 16.70
C TYR A 648 22.82 7.45 17.43
N LEU A 649 23.12 8.71 17.75
CA LEU A 649 24.22 9.07 18.65
C LEU A 649 23.79 8.89 20.11
N ARG A 650 24.57 8.13 20.87
CA ARG A 650 24.36 7.91 22.31
C ARG A 650 25.58 8.33 23.11
N LEU A 651 25.35 8.90 24.29
CA LEU A 651 26.37 9.06 25.31
C LEU A 651 26.84 7.68 25.78
N VAL A 652 28.15 7.46 25.81
CA VAL A 652 28.78 6.21 26.23
C VAL A 652 30.00 6.49 27.13
N ALA A 653 30.52 5.45 27.77
CA ALA A 653 31.72 5.57 28.60
C ALA A 653 32.96 5.90 27.73
N PRO A 654 33.99 6.57 28.30
CA PRO A 654 35.29 6.72 27.65
C PRO A 654 35.84 5.37 27.17
N HIS A 655 36.57 5.39 26.05
CA HIS A 655 37.18 4.20 25.43
C HIS A 655 36.19 3.11 24.94
N THR A 656 34.88 3.39 24.90
CA THR A 656 33.93 2.52 24.20
C THR A 656 34.31 2.41 22.72
N PRO A 657 34.43 1.21 22.12
CA PRO A 657 34.72 1.06 20.70
C PRO A 657 33.72 1.84 19.84
N GLY A 658 34.24 2.57 18.85
CA GLY A 658 33.42 3.37 17.95
C GLY A 658 32.90 4.69 18.53
N ALA A 659 33.36 5.08 19.73
CA ALA A 659 33.02 6.35 20.34
C ALA A 659 34.02 7.46 19.99
N LEU A 660 33.49 8.67 19.73
CA LEU A 660 34.26 9.88 19.48
C LEU A 660 34.19 10.80 20.72
N PRO A 661 35.32 11.28 21.27
CA PRO A 661 35.29 12.33 22.27
C PRO A 661 34.84 13.64 21.61
N VAL A 662 33.87 14.32 22.20
CA VAL A 662 33.34 15.61 21.72
C VAL A 662 33.25 16.59 22.87
N ARG A 663 33.48 17.88 22.60
CA ARG A 663 33.26 18.95 23.56
C ARG A 663 31.85 19.49 23.40
N VAL A 664 31.08 19.55 24.49
CA VAL A 664 29.72 20.08 24.50
C VAL A 664 29.77 21.59 24.28
N ALA A 665 29.20 22.06 23.17
CA ALA A 665 29.05 23.49 22.90
C ALA A 665 27.77 24.04 23.53
N ARG A 666 26.66 23.28 23.46
CA ARG A 666 25.38 23.61 24.10
C ARG A 666 24.47 22.37 24.23
N VAL A 667 23.56 22.40 25.19
CA VAL A 667 22.41 21.50 25.25
C VAL A 667 21.14 22.35 25.27
N GLN A 668 20.12 21.94 24.51
CA GLN A 668 18.84 22.63 24.43
C GLN A 668 17.71 21.63 24.66
N ASP A 669 16.88 21.86 25.68
CA ASP A 669 15.63 21.12 25.86
C ASP A 669 14.63 21.56 24.79
N VAL A 670 14.03 20.59 24.09
CA VAL A 670 12.96 20.82 23.10
C VAL A 670 11.69 20.01 23.43
N GLY A 671 11.48 19.72 24.73
CA GLY A 671 10.25 19.19 25.34
C GLY A 671 10.03 17.68 25.18
N THR A 672 10.57 17.07 24.13
CA THR A 672 10.48 15.61 23.89
C THR A 672 11.84 14.91 23.89
N TYR A 673 12.93 15.68 23.78
CA TYR A 673 14.32 15.26 23.82
C TYR A 673 15.19 16.49 24.11
N ALA A 674 16.44 16.28 24.49
CA ALA A 674 17.46 17.33 24.53
C ALA A 674 18.31 17.27 23.26
N LEU A 675 18.46 18.41 22.58
CA LEU A 675 19.36 18.57 21.45
C LEU A 675 20.75 18.98 21.95
N LEU A 676 21.68 18.02 21.95
CA LEU A 676 23.11 18.26 22.18
C LEU A 676 23.75 18.81 20.90
N GLY A 677 24.37 19.99 20.99
CA GLY A 677 25.34 20.48 20.02
C GLY A 677 26.75 20.35 20.58
N ALA A 678 27.62 19.63 19.87
CA ALA A 678 28.99 19.36 20.29
C ALA A 678 29.98 19.57 19.14
N GLU A 679 31.27 19.64 19.47
CA GLU A 679 32.36 19.86 18.52
C GLU A 679 33.51 18.89 18.78
N PHE A 680 34.10 18.35 17.71
CA PHE A 680 35.34 17.58 17.74
C PHE A 680 36.25 18.11 16.64
N GLU A 681 37.40 18.68 16.99
CA GLU A 681 38.40 19.20 16.04
C GLU A 681 37.78 20.09 14.92
N SER A 682 36.94 21.05 15.33
CA SER A 682 36.17 21.95 14.45
C SER A 682 35.10 21.30 13.56
N ILE A 683 34.84 20.00 13.74
CA ILE A 683 33.69 19.30 13.17
C ILE A 683 32.53 19.39 14.16
N ALA A 684 31.40 19.99 13.74
CA ALA A 684 30.20 20.11 14.56
C ALA A 684 29.33 18.84 14.47
N LEU A 685 28.84 18.36 15.62
CA LEU A 685 27.91 17.24 15.75
C LEU A 685 26.62 17.68 16.46
N ARG A 686 25.51 17.03 16.13
CA ARG A 686 24.21 17.14 16.77
C ARG A 686 23.71 15.76 17.17
N ALA A 687 23.35 15.59 18.44
CA ALA A 687 22.76 14.36 18.97
C ALA A 687 21.43 14.65 19.66
N ARG A 688 20.47 13.73 19.55
CA ARG A 688 19.17 13.79 20.26
C ARG A 688 19.22 12.85 21.44
N LEU A 689 19.28 13.42 22.65
CA LEU A 689 19.35 12.68 23.91
C LEU A 689 17.96 12.61 24.55
N PRO A 690 17.57 11.49 25.18
CA PRO A 690 16.31 11.43 25.92
C PRO A 690 16.40 12.27 27.21
N LEU A 691 15.26 12.77 27.70
CA LEU A 691 15.19 13.71 28.83
C LEU A 691 15.42 13.05 30.20
N ASP A 692 15.43 11.72 30.27
CA ASP A 692 15.76 10.94 31.47
C ASP A 692 17.28 10.72 31.65
N ALA A 693 18.09 11.08 30.66
CA ALA A 693 19.54 11.05 30.76
C ALA A 693 20.08 12.23 31.59
N ALA A 694 21.14 11.99 32.37
CA ALA A 694 21.91 13.07 32.97
C ALA A 694 22.57 13.90 31.85
N LEU A 695 22.00 15.06 31.55
CA LEU A 695 22.45 15.93 30.46
C LEU A 695 23.79 16.60 30.83
N PRO A 696 24.78 16.62 29.92
CA PRO A 696 26.07 17.24 30.19
C PRO A 696 26.02 18.77 30.13
N GLY A 697 26.92 19.42 30.86
CA GLY A 697 27.08 20.87 30.88
C GLY A 697 27.79 21.41 29.63
N ALA A 698 27.58 22.70 29.35
CA ALA A 698 28.34 23.38 28.30
C ALA A 698 29.83 23.49 28.70
N GLY A 699 30.73 23.05 27.81
CA GLY A 699 32.17 22.97 28.04
C GLY A 699 32.68 21.57 28.39
N ASP A 700 31.81 20.65 28.82
CA ASP A 700 32.16 19.27 29.17
C ASP A 700 32.72 18.48 27.99
N THR A 701 33.53 17.46 28.28
CA THR A 701 33.94 16.44 27.29
C THR A 701 33.13 15.17 27.51
N VAL A 702 32.44 14.72 26.47
CA VAL A 702 31.62 13.49 26.47
C VAL A 702 31.98 12.59 25.29
N TRP A 703 31.59 11.32 25.35
CA TRP A 703 31.85 10.35 24.29
C TRP A 703 30.55 9.98 23.59
N LEU A 704 30.49 10.14 22.27
CA LEU A 704 29.35 9.78 21.44
C LEU A 704 29.66 8.54 20.58
N ALA A 705 28.81 7.52 20.63
CA ALA A 705 28.93 6.33 19.78
C ALA A 705 28.59 6.65 18.31
N VAL A 706 29.60 7.01 17.52
CA VAL A 706 29.46 7.39 16.10
C VAL A 706 29.47 6.18 15.15
N LEU A 707 30.09 5.07 15.55
CA LEU A 707 29.95 3.78 14.87
C LEU A 707 28.89 2.93 15.56
N ASN A 708 27.83 2.63 14.82
CA ASN A 708 26.77 1.70 15.20
C ASN A 708 26.15 1.08 13.94
N ARG A 709 25.13 0.22 14.09
CA ARG A 709 24.49 -0.51 12.97
C ARG A 709 23.78 0.39 11.94
N HIS A 710 23.46 1.64 12.28
CA HIS A 710 22.83 2.62 11.39
C HIS A 710 23.87 3.59 10.77
N THR A 711 25.15 3.46 11.12
CA THR A 711 26.21 4.28 10.54
C THR A 711 26.45 3.92 9.08
N CYS A 712 26.47 4.94 8.23
CA CYS A 712 26.69 4.83 6.79
C CYS A 712 28.05 5.45 6.41
N PHE A 713 28.65 4.97 5.32
CA PHE A 713 29.91 5.52 4.79
C PHE A 713 29.71 6.01 3.36
N TYR A 714 30.30 7.15 3.04
CA TYR A 714 30.14 7.80 1.74
C TYR A 714 31.49 8.12 1.11
N ARG A 715 31.58 7.99 -0.21
CA ARG A 715 32.71 8.45 -1.03
C ARG A 715 32.13 9.26 -2.19
N ASP A 716 32.76 10.40 -2.51
CA ASP A 716 32.30 11.29 -3.58
C ASP A 716 30.81 11.67 -3.48
N GLU A 717 30.36 11.89 -2.24
CA GLU A 717 28.96 12.11 -1.81
C GLU A 717 28.00 10.91 -1.93
N GLU A 718 28.39 9.79 -2.55
CA GLU A 718 27.56 8.57 -2.70
C GLU A 718 27.79 7.52 -1.60
N LEU A 719 26.75 6.76 -1.27
CA LEU A 719 26.77 5.70 -0.26
C LEU A 719 27.59 4.47 -0.71
N ILE A 720 28.59 4.11 0.06
CA ILE A 720 29.34 2.85 -0.07
C ILE A 720 28.41 1.71 0.39
N ARG A 721 28.18 0.71 -0.48
CA ARG A 721 27.21 -0.39 -0.28
C ARG A 721 27.79 -1.58 0.46
#